data_AF-A0A0E0H8B9-F1
#
_entry.id   AF-A0A0E0H8B9-F1
#
_cell.length_a   1.000
_cell.length_b   1.000
_cell.length_c   1.000
_cell.angle_alpha   90.00
_cell.angle_beta   90.00
_cell.angle_gamma   90.00
#
_symmetry.space_group_name_H-M   'P 1'
#
loop_
_entity.id
_entity.type
_entity.pdbx_description
1 polymer ?
#
loop_
_entity_poly.entity_id
_entity_poly.type
_entity_poly.pdbx_seq_one_letter_code
_entity_poly.pdbx_strand_id
1 'polypeptide(L)'
;MAAAAEVESFLATCAASGDAAYGAAKAVLERLQDPASRPDARRLLGAVRRRFAGPAAGEECFRTFHFRIHDVVLDPHLRGFQQRKKLTMMEIPSIFIPEDWSFTFYEGLNRHPDSIFRDKTVAELGCGNGWISIALAEKWSPSKVYGLDINPRAVKIAWINLYLNALDDDGLPIYDGEGKTLLDRVEFYESDLLSYCRDNKIELDRIVGCIPQILNPNPEAMSKIVTENSSEEFLYSLSNYCALQGFVEDQFGLGLIARAVEEGISVIKPMGIMIFNMGGRPGQGVCERLFRRRGFRITKLWQTKIMQAADTDISALVEIEKNSRHRFEFFMDLVGDQPVCARTAWAYMKSGGRISHALSVYSCQLRQPNQVKKIFEFLKDGFHEVSSSLDLSFDDDSVADEKIPFLAYLASFLKENKYNPCEPPAGCLNFRNLVAGFMKSYHHIPLTPDNVVVFPSRAVAIENALRLFSPALAIVDEHLTRHLPKQWLTSLAIEGKAKDTVTVIEAPRQSDLLIELIRKLKPQVVVTGMAQFEAITSAAFENLLSVTKDVGSRLFIDISEHLELSSLPSSNGVLKYLAGKTLPSHAAILCGLVKNQVYSDLEVAFAISEDAAVYRALSQTIELLEGHTSQISQHYYGCLFHELLAFQIADRHPQQERLPAEVIPQKMIGFSSSAMSTLKEAEFFIPDSKESSVIHMDLDRSFLPVPSAVNASIFESFVRQNITESETDVRSSIQQLVKDSYGFPADGCSEILYGNTCLALFNKLVLCCIQDQGTLLFPLGANGHYVSAAKFVNANTLTIPTKLESGFKIEPRVLADTLETVSRPWVYISGPTINPTGFLYSDSDIQELLSVCAKYGARVVIDTSFSGLEFQTDGWSRWNLERCLSAVNCPKPSFSVALLGELSFELTAAGHDFGFLILNDSSLVDTFHSFPSLSRPHSTLKYTFKKLLGLKNQKDEHFSNLIMEQKDTLKSRADHLIKTLEGCGWDVAGSHGGISMLAKPTAYIGKTIKVDGFDGKLDGCNIKEAILRSTGLCINSSSWTGIPDHCRFSFALESSEFERAMGCIVRFKELVLGSKAFHQINGN
;
A
#
# COMPACT_ATOMS: atom_id res chain seq x y z
N MET A 1 -47.95 22.75 -54.27
CA MET A 1 -48.36 24.00 -53.59
C MET A 1 -48.30 23.87 -52.07
N ALA A 2 -48.83 22.81 -51.44
CA ALA A 2 -48.79 22.65 -49.97
C ALA A 2 -47.37 22.64 -49.35
N ALA A 3 -46.41 21.90 -49.94
CA ALA A 3 -45.04 21.82 -49.41
C ALA A 3 -44.25 23.15 -49.49
N ALA A 4 -44.54 24.02 -50.46
CA ALA A 4 -43.91 25.33 -50.57
C ALA A 4 -44.42 26.29 -49.48
N ALA A 5 -45.72 26.23 -49.17
CA ALA A 5 -46.31 27.02 -48.09
C ALA A 5 -45.78 26.61 -46.70
N GLU A 6 -45.53 25.31 -46.50
CA GLU A 6 -44.95 24.79 -45.25
C GLU A 6 -43.49 25.25 -45.07
N VAL A 7 -42.69 25.27 -46.14
CA VAL A 7 -41.30 25.80 -46.12
C VAL A 7 -41.30 27.29 -45.76
N GLU A 8 -42.15 28.11 -46.40
CA GLU A 8 -42.23 29.55 -46.10
C GLU A 8 -42.70 29.81 -44.66
N SER A 9 -43.66 29.01 -44.15
CA SER A 9 -44.10 29.09 -42.76
C SER A 9 -42.97 28.75 -41.78
N PHE A 10 -42.20 27.69 -42.06
CA PHE A 10 -41.06 27.29 -41.23
C PHE A 10 -39.98 28.39 -41.19
N LEU A 11 -39.60 28.92 -42.36
CA LEU A 11 -38.60 29.99 -42.48
C LEU A 11 -39.06 31.28 -41.81
N ALA A 12 -40.34 31.66 -41.93
CA ALA A 12 -40.90 32.83 -41.26
C ALA A 12 -40.79 32.75 -39.74
N THR A 13 -40.99 31.56 -39.15
CA THR A 13 -40.77 31.33 -37.71
C THR A 13 -39.30 31.44 -37.34
N CYS A 14 -38.41 30.84 -38.14
CA CYS A 14 -36.97 30.85 -37.87
C CYS A 14 -36.34 32.25 -37.95
N ALA A 15 -36.87 33.15 -38.79
CA ALA A 15 -36.34 34.51 -38.95
C ALA A 15 -36.49 35.41 -37.70
N ALA A 16 -37.29 35.01 -36.71
CA ALA A 16 -37.58 35.84 -35.55
C ALA A 16 -36.40 35.93 -34.57
N SER A 17 -35.72 34.82 -34.30
CA SER A 17 -34.53 34.71 -33.45
C SER A 17 -33.94 33.31 -33.54
N GLY A 18 -32.70 33.12 -33.07
CA GLY A 18 -32.09 31.79 -32.96
C GLY A 18 -32.86 30.85 -32.02
N ASP A 19 -33.45 31.37 -30.94
CA ASP A 19 -34.35 30.59 -30.07
C ASP A 19 -35.63 30.13 -30.79
N ALA A 20 -36.21 30.99 -31.65
CA ALA A 20 -37.38 30.63 -32.45
C ALA A 20 -37.02 29.59 -33.53
N ALA A 21 -35.84 29.71 -34.15
CA ALA A 21 -35.32 28.72 -35.08
C ALA A 21 -35.07 27.37 -34.41
N TYR A 22 -34.47 27.35 -33.20
CA TYR A 22 -34.31 26.14 -32.40
C TYR A 22 -35.68 25.55 -32.00
N GLY A 23 -36.64 26.36 -31.58
CA GLY A 23 -38.00 25.93 -31.27
C GLY A 23 -38.70 25.28 -32.48
N ALA A 24 -38.53 25.86 -33.67
CA ALA A 24 -39.03 25.29 -34.91
C ALA A 24 -38.34 23.96 -35.25
N ALA A 25 -37.02 23.87 -35.08
CA ALA A 25 -36.25 22.63 -35.27
C ALA A 25 -36.71 21.53 -34.29
N LYS A 26 -36.98 21.88 -33.03
CA LYS A 26 -37.52 20.96 -32.00
C LYS A 26 -38.89 20.41 -32.41
N ALA A 27 -39.79 21.24 -32.92
CA ALA A 27 -41.08 20.79 -33.45
C ALA A 27 -40.93 19.86 -34.67
N VAL A 28 -39.94 20.11 -35.54
CA VAL A 28 -39.61 19.20 -36.65
C VAL A 28 -39.08 17.87 -36.13
N LEU A 29 -38.23 17.88 -35.10
CA LEU A 29 -37.73 16.66 -34.48
C LEU A 29 -38.85 15.80 -33.89
N GLU A 30 -39.82 16.38 -33.20
CA GLU A 30 -40.99 15.64 -32.67
C GLU A 30 -41.73 14.91 -33.79
N ARG A 31 -41.92 15.55 -34.95
CA ARG A 31 -42.50 14.94 -36.15
C ARG A 31 -41.60 13.86 -36.76
N LEU A 32 -40.27 14.02 -36.72
CA LEU A 32 -39.33 13.00 -37.19
C LEU A 32 -39.33 11.76 -36.28
N GLN A 33 -39.57 11.94 -34.98
CA GLN A 33 -39.61 10.84 -34.01
C GLN A 33 -40.87 9.99 -34.20
N ASP A 34 -42.02 10.61 -34.47
CA ASP A 34 -43.28 9.92 -34.77
C ASP A 34 -43.27 9.27 -36.18
N PRO A 35 -43.36 7.93 -36.29
CA PRO A 35 -43.37 7.24 -37.58
C PRO A 35 -44.47 7.71 -38.55
N ALA A 36 -45.62 8.20 -38.05
CA ALA A 36 -46.73 8.62 -38.89
C ALA A 36 -46.45 9.96 -39.61
N SER A 37 -45.74 10.87 -38.95
CA SER A 37 -45.43 12.21 -39.47
C SER A 37 -43.99 12.39 -39.98
N ARG A 38 -43.12 11.39 -39.76
CA ARG A 38 -41.71 11.38 -40.16
C ARG A 38 -41.47 11.63 -41.65
N PRO A 39 -42.19 10.99 -42.61
CA PRO A 39 -41.94 11.24 -44.03
C PRO A 39 -42.21 12.68 -44.45
N ASP A 40 -43.27 13.30 -43.92
CA ASP A 40 -43.59 14.71 -44.19
C ASP A 40 -42.50 15.65 -43.64
N ALA A 41 -42.05 15.41 -42.40
CA ALA A 41 -40.98 16.20 -41.78
C ALA A 41 -39.65 16.07 -42.53
N ARG A 42 -39.31 14.87 -43.01
CA ARG A 42 -38.09 14.65 -43.82
C ARG A 42 -38.16 15.32 -45.19
N ARG A 43 -39.34 15.32 -45.83
CA ARG A 43 -39.60 16.05 -47.09
C ARG A 43 -39.49 17.56 -46.90
N LEU A 44 -39.98 18.11 -45.79
CA LEU A 44 -39.82 19.51 -45.42
C LEU A 44 -38.33 19.90 -45.34
N LEU A 45 -37.53 19.18 -44.56
CA LEU A 45 -36.08 19.44 -44.46
C LEU A 45 -35.35 19.31 -45.81
N GLY A 46 -35.75 18.33 -46.63
CA GLY A 46 -35.22 18.16 -47.99
C GLY A 46 -35.56 19.34 -48.92
N ALA A 47 -36.77 19.90 -48.80
CA ALA A 47 -37.18 21.09 -49.54
C ALA A 47 -36.42 22.35 -49.09
N VAL A 48 -36.24 22.52 -47.77
CA VAL A 48 -35.42 23.61 -47.19
C VAL A 48 -33.97 23.52 -47.70
N ARG A 49 -33.34 22.35 -47.64
CA ARG A 49 -31.97 22.15 -48.17
C ARG A 49 -31.87 22.54 -49.65
N ARG A 50 -32.82 22.11 -50.48
CA ARG A 50 -32.83 22.44 -51.93
C ARG A 50 -32.99 23.94 -52.20
N ARG A 51 -33.71 24.67 -51.34
CA ARG A 51 -33.89 26.12 -51.46
C ARG A 51 -32.57 26.89 -51.30
N PHE A 52 -31.64 26.37 -50.50
CA PHE A 52 -30.37 27.01 -50.14
C PHE A 52 -29.13 26.21 -50.56
N ALA A 53 -29.22 25.42 -51.66
CA ALA A 53 -28.19 24.44 -52.05
C ALA A 53 -26.81 25.01 -52.48
N GLY A 54 -26.61 26.34 -52.46
CA GLY A 54 -25.34 26.99 -52.81
C GLY A 54 -24.63 27.59 -51.58
N PRO A 55 -23.28 27.69 -51.57
CA PRO A 55 -22.52 28.17 -50.40
C PRO A 55 -22.94 29.56 -49.92
N ALA A 56 -23.11 30.51 -50.85
CA ALA A 56 -23.56 31.87 -50.53
C ALA A 56 -25.00 31.90 -49.98
N ALA A 57 -25.88 31.04 -50.50
CA ALA A 57 -27.27 30.92 -50.06
C ALA A 57 -27.37 30.23 -48.68
N GLY A 58 -26.47 29.29 -48.37
CA GLY A 58 -26.36 28.68 -47.05
C GLY A 58 -25.89 29.65 -45.98
N GLU A 59 -24.95 30.54 -46.30
CA GLU A 59 -24.48 31.58 -45.38
C GLU A 59 -25.54 32.67 -45.14
N GLU A 60 -26.27 33.04 -46.19
CA GLU A 60 -27.46 33.90 -46.08
C GLU A 60 -28.54 33.24 -45.22
N CYS A 61 -28.75 31.93 -45.36
CA CYS A 61 -29.67 31.16 -44.53
C CYS A 61 -29.26 31.19 -43.06
N PHE A 62 -27.98 30.94 -42.77
CA PHE A 62 -27.46 30.97 -41.40
C PHE A 62 -27.61 32.33 -40.74
N ARG A 63 -27.33 33.41 -41.48
CA ARG A 63 -27.43 34.79 -40.97
C ARG A 63 -28.86 35.27 -40.79
N THR A 64 -29.79 34.83 -41.64
CA THR A 64 -31.16 35.37 -41.69
C THR A 64 -32.16 34.51 -40.93
N PHE A 65 -31.98 33.19 -40.95
CA PHE A 65 -32.90 32.21 -40.35
C PHE A 65 -32.24 31.45 -39.19
N HIS A 66 -31.01 31.78 -38.80
CA HIS A 66 -30.31 31.19 -37.65
C HIS A 66 -30.10 29.66 -37.73
N PHE A 67 -30.07 29.12 -38.95
CA PHE A 67 -29.62 27.74 -39.21
C PHE A 67 -29.13 27.58 -40.65
N ARG A 68 -28.39 26.51 -40.93
CA ARG A 68 -28.10 26.09 -42.31
C ARG A 68 -28.10 24.58 -42.42
N ILE A 69 -28.48 24.05 -43.59
CA ILE A 69 -28.34 22.64 -43.94
C ILE A 69 -27.33 22.54 -45.09
N HIS A 70 -26.23 21.86 -44.85
CA HIS A 70 -25.12 21.75 -45.81
C HIS A 70 -24.53 20.34 -45.79
N ASP A 71 -23.60 20.06 -46.68
CA ASP A 71 -22.94 18.75 -46.76
C ASP A 71 -21.50 18.83 -46.22
N VAL A 72 -21.15 17.92 -45.31
CA VAL A 72 -19.78 17.66 -44.82
C VAL A 72 -19.18 16.52 -45.64
N VAL A 73 -18.02 16.76 -46.27
CA VAL A 73 -17.34 15.75 -47.11
C VAL A 73 -16.43 14.88 -46.25
N LEU A 74 -16.58 13.54 -46.35
CA LEU A 74 -15.84 12.59 -45.51
C LEU A 74 -14.50 12.12 -46.13
N ASP A 75 -14.44 11.96 -47.45
CA ASP A 75 -13.22 11.59 -48.17
C ASP A 75 -13.25 12.12 -49.62
N PRO A 76 -12.36 13.06 -49.99
CA PRO A 76 -12.30 13.62 -51.34
C PRO A 76 -11.63 12.70 -52.39
N HIS A 77 -10.98 11.60 -51.99
CA HIS A 77 -10.13 10.77 -52.86
C HIS A 77 -10.71 9.39 -53.22
N LEU A 78 -11.82 8.95 -52.60
CA LEU A 78 -12.47 7.66 -52.92
C LEU A 78 -13.14 7.63 -54.32
N ARG A 79 -12.50 6.93 -55.27
CA ARG A 79 -13.07 6.47 -56.55
C ARG A 79 -13.37 4.96 -56.51
N GLY A 80 -14.51 4.55 -55.95
CA GLY A 80 -14.99 3.16 -56.02
C GLY A 80 -15.94 2.76 -54.88
N PHE A 81 -16.74 1.72 -55.13
CA PHE A 81 -17.98 1.22 -54.50
C PHE A 81 -18.26 1.40 -52.97
N GLN A 82 -19.55 1.71 -52.72
CA GLN A 82 -20.39 1.45 -51.52
C GLN A 82 -20.28 2.28 -50.22
N GLN A 83 -19.40 3.26 -50.07
CA GLN A 83 -19.42 4.17 -48.90
C GLN A 83 -19.94 5.59 -49.25
N ARG A 84 -20.75 6.17 -48.34
CA ARG A 84 -21.31 7.52 -48.50
C ARG A 84 -20.21 8.58 -48.43
N LYS A 85 -20.14 9.45 -49.45
CA LYS A 85 -19.07 10.46 -49.60
C LYS A 85 -19.27 11.74 -48.79
N LYS A 86 -20.49 11.98 -48.31
CA LYS A 86 -20.89 13.20 -47.63
C LYS A 86 -22.03 12.95 -46.63
N LEU A 87 -22.06 13.74 -45.56
CA LEU A 87 -23.15 13.78 -44.59
C LEU A 87 -23.93 15.09 -44.75
N THR A 88 -25.26 15.02 -44.76
CA THR A 88 -26.08 16.24 -44.74
C THR A 88 -26.32 16.65 -43.30
N MET A 89 -25.88 17.85 -42.92
CA MET A 89 -25.84 18.35 -41.55
C MET A 89 -26.57 19.69 -41.43
N MET A 90 -27.45 19.78 -40.42
CA MET A 90 -28.06 21.01 -39.91
C MET A 90 -27.18 21.60 -38.80
N GLU A 91 -27.00 22.92 -38.85
CA GLU A 91 -26.23 23.70 -37.87
C GLU A 91 -27.03 24.90 -37.40
N ILE A 92 -26.78 25.33 -36.15
CA ILE A 92 -27.36 26.52 -35.53
C ILE A 92 -26.27 27.28 -34.74
N PRO A 93 -26.43 28.59 -34.46
CA PRO A 93 -25.43 29.42 -33.78
C PRO A 93 -24.98 28.97 -32.38
N SER A 94 -25.80 28.20 -31.68
CA SER A 94 -25.55 27.76 -30.30
C SER A 94 -24.78 26.43 -30.18
N ILE A 95 -24.28 25.90 -31.29
CA ILE A 95 -23.51 24.64 -31.35
C ILE A 95 -22.21 24.88 -32.12
N PHE A 96 -21.15 24.20 -31.71
CA PHE A 96 -19.88 24.19 -32.42
C PHE A 96 -19.98 23.55 -33.81
N ILE A 97 -19.27 24.12 -34.77
CA ILE A 97 -19.31 23.76 -36.19
C ILE A 97 -18.15 22.79 -36.50
N PRO A 98 -18.28 21.84 -37.45
CA PRO A 98 -17.15 21.06 -37.93
C PRO A 98 -16.04 21.97 -38.48
N GLU A 99 -14.85 21.90 -37.88
CA GLU A 99 -13.69 22.74 -38.18
C GLU A 99 -12.39 21.94 -38.00
N ASP A 100 -11.22 22.58 -38.16
CA ASP A 100 -9.90 21.92 -38.19
C ASP A 100 -9.68 20.95 -37.01
N TRP A 101 -10.20 21.24 -35.82
CA TRP A 101 -10.14 20.33 -34.66
C TRP A 101 -10.82 18.99 -34.90
N SER A 102 -12.07 19.02 -35.35
CA SER A 102 -12.89 17.82 -35.53
C SER A 102 -12.52 17.08 -36.83
N PHE A 103 -12.06 17.79 -37.86
CA PHE A 103 -11.45 17.16 -39.04
C PHE A 103 -10.16 16.42 -38.70
N THR A 104 -9.23 17.06 -37.98
CA THR A 104 -8.00 16.42 -37.53
C THR A 104 -8.30 15.18 -36.67
N PHE A 105 -9.33 15.25 -35.84
CA PHE A 105 -9.75 14.11 -35.03
C PHE A 105 -10.21 12.95 -35.91
N TYR A 106 -11.10 13.21 -36.88
CA TYR A 106 -11.58 12.20 -37.83
C TYR A 106 -10.47 11.61 -38.69
N GLU A 107 -9.49 12.42 -39.13
CA GLU A 107 -8.28 11.94 -39.81
C GLU A 107 -7.47 10.98 -38.94
N GLY A 108 -7.33 11.28 -37.65
CA GLY A 108 -6.69 10.40 -36.68
C GLY A 108 -7.44 9.08 -36.50
N LEU A 109 -8.78 9.13 -36.40
CA LEU A 109 -9.63 7.93 -36.34
C LEU A 109 -9.45 7.05 -37.60
N ASN A 110 -9.28 7.67 -38.77
CA ASN A 110 -9.03 6.99 -40.04
C ASN A 110 -7.64 6.31 -40.14
N ARG A 111 -6.73 6.52 -39.18
CA ARG A 111 -5.43 5.82 -39.16
C ARG A 111 -5.52 4.39 -38.62
N HIS A 112 -6.63 4.01 -38.01
CA HIS A 112 -6.84 2.64 -37.54
C HIS A 112 -7.34 1.71 -38.66
N PRO A 113 -7.15 0.38 -38.52
CA PRO A 113 -7.75 -0.61 -39.42
C PRO A 113 -9.28 -0.53 -39.43
N ASP A 114 -9.93 -0.90 -40.54
CA ASP A 114 -11.39 -0.86 -40.70
C ASP A 114 -12.17 -1.68 -39.65
N SER A 115 -11.53 -2.64 -38.98
CA SER A 115 -12.16 -3.43 -37.91
C SER A 115 -12.26 -2.72 -36.56
N ILE A 116 -11.71 -1.50 -36.41
CA ILE A 116 -11.55 -0.85 -35.10
C ILE A 116 -12.88 -0.57 -34.37
N PHE A 117 -13.93 -0.18 -35.10
CA PHE A 117 -15.27 0.13 -34.57
C PHE A 117 -16.32 -0.92 -34.95
N ARG A 118 -16.01 -1.87 -35.83
CA ARG A 118 -16.98 -2.87 -36.29
C ARG A 118 -17.47 -3.74 -35.13
N ASP A 119 -18.79 -3.89 -35.04
CA ASP A 119 -19.47 -4.65 -33.98
C ASP A 119 -19.11 -4.20 -32.55
N LYS A 120 -18.72 -2.93 -32.38
CA LYS A 120 -18.34 -2.34 -31.09
C LYS A 120 -19.44 -1.45 -30.54
N THR A 121 -19.50 -1.37 -29.21
CA THR A 121 -20.24 -0.33 -28.49
C THR A 121 -19.32 0.86 -28.27
N VAL A 122 -19.67 2.03 -28.81
CA VAL A 122 -18.85 3.23 -28.84
C VAL A 122 -19.55 4.36 -28.10
N ALA A 123 -18.82 5.15 -27.31
CA ALA A 123 -19.29 6.47 -26.87
C ALA A 123 -18.43 7.58 -27.49
N GLU A 124 -19.07 8.64 -27.98
CA GLU A 124 -18.43 9.88 -28.39
C GLU A 124 -18.70 10.97 -27.35
N LEU A 125 -17.64 11.55 -26.77
CA LEU A 125 -17.71 12.66 -25.84
C LEU A 125 -17.59 14.00 -26.57
N GLY A 126 -18.55 14.88 -26.33
CA GLY A 126 -18.66 16.17 -27.01
C GLY A 126 -19.10 16.01 -28.46
N CYS A 127 -20.17 15.23 -28.69
CA CYS A 127 -20.59 14.88 -30.06
C CYS A 127 -21.09 16.09 -30.86
N GLY A 128 -21.41 17.22 -30.22
CA GLY A 128 -21.89 18.43 -30.87
C GLY A 128 -23.13 18.15 -31.73
N ASN A 129 -23.05 18.48 -33.02
CA ASN A 129 -24.12 18.23 -33.98
C ASN A 129 -24.20 16.76 -34.48
N GLY A 130 -23.39 15.85 -33.94
CA GLY A 130 -23.44 14.40 -34.16
C GLY A 130 -22.72 13.89 -35.42
N TRP A 131 -22.00 14.73 -36.16
CA TRP A 131 -21.45 14.34 -37.46
C TRP A 131 -20.42 13.20 -37.39
N ILE A 132 -19.55 13.19 -36.37
CA ILE A 132 -18.54 12.12 -36.20
C ILE A 132 -19.24 10.82 -35.78
N SER A 133 -20.17 10.84 -34.82
CA SER A 133 -21.00 9.68 -34.47
C SER A 133 -21.66 9.03 -35.69
N ILE A 134 -22.24 9.84 -36.57
CA ILE A 134 -22.88 9.38 -37.81
C ILE A 134 -21.83 8.85 -38.79
N ALA A 135 -20.70 9.55 -38.97
CA ALA A 135 -19.60 9.12 -39.84
C ALA A 135 -18.99 7.79 -39.37
N LEU A 136 -18.87 7.59 -38.06
CA LEU A 136 -18.39 6.36 -37.44
C LEU A 136 -19.32 5.20 -37.76
N ALA A 137 -20.63 5.41 -37.60
CA ALA A 137 -21.64 4.41 -37.86
C ALA A 137 -21.71 3.99 -39.32
N GLU A 138 -21.65 4.96 -40.24
CA GLU A 138 -21.70 4.75 -41.68
C GLU A 138 -20.46 3.99 -42.19
N LYS A 139 -19.26 4.35 -41.72
CA LYS A 139 -18.02 3.79 -42.25
C LYS A 139 -17.69 2.41 -41.71
N TRP A 140 -17.90 2.18 -40.41
CA TRP A 140 -17.35 1.00 -39.73
C TRP A 140 -18.40 0.04 -39.14
N SER A 141 -19.69 0.31 -39.31
CA SER A 141 -20.77 -0.58 -38.86
C SER A 141 -20.63 -1.05 -37.39
N PRO A 142 -20.52 -0.14 -36.41
CA PRO A 142 -20.55 -0.47 -34.99
C PRO A 142 -21.89 -1.08 -34.57
N SER A 143 -21.91 -1.84 -33.47
CA SER A 143 -23.17 -2.32 -32.90
C SER A 143 -24.01 -1.18 -32.36
N LYS A 144 -23.36 -0.21 -31.70
CA LYS A 144 -24.01 0.99 -31.16
C LYS A 144 -23.02 2.14 -30.98
N VAL A 145 -23.46 3.37 -31.23
CA VAL A 145 -22.75 4.63 -30.95
C VAL A 145 -23.63 5.50 -30.07
N TYR A 146 -23.12 5.87 -28.90
CA TYR A 146 -23.72 6.83 -27.98
C TYR A 146 -23.02 8.17 -28.14
N GLY A 147 -23.66 9.14 -28.79
CA GLY A 147 -23.18 10.52 -28.83
C GLY A 147 -23.62 11.27 -27.57
N LEU A 148 -22.65 11.77 -26.81
CA LEU A 148 -22.85 12.38 -25.49
C LEU A 148 -22.43 13.85 -25.55
N ASP A 149 -23.32 14.75 -25.14
CA ASP A 149 -23.03 16.17 -25.06
C ASP A 149 -23.75 16.82 -23.87
N ILE A 150 -23.10 17.81 -23.25
CA ILE A 150 -23.69 18.57 -22.14
C ILE A 150 -24.65 19.66 -22.64
N ASN A 151 -24.54 20.07 -23.90
CA ASN A 151 -25.41 21.07 -24.51
C ASN A 151 -26.72 20.41 -25.01
N PRO A 152 -27.88 20.70 -24.39
CA PRO A 152 -29.15 20.08 -24.78
C PRO A 152 -29.58 20.44 -26.21
N ARG A 153 -29.20 21.62 -26.73
CA ARG A 153 -29.48 21.99 -28.12
C ARG A 153 -28.67 21.14 -29.09
N ALA A 154 -27.41 20.82 -28.73
CA ALA A 154 -26.53 19.98 -29.53
C ALA A 154 -27.13 18.59 -29.74
N VAL A 155 -27.59 17.94 -28.67
CA VAL A 155 -28.23 16.62 -28.70
C VAL A 155 -29.46 16.61 -29.61
N LYS A 156 -30.33 17.62 -29.52
CA LYS A 156 -31.55 17.71 -30.35
C LYS A 156 -31.21 17.88 -31.84
N ILE A 157 -30.24 18.72 -32.16
CA ILE A 157 -29.78 18.89 -33.54
C ILE A 157 -29.09 17.62 -34.06
N ALA A 158 -28.31 16.92 -33.23
CA ALA A 158 -27.70 15.64 -33.57
C ALA A 158 -28.74 14.57 -33.96
N TRP A 159 -29.86 14.51 -33.24
CA TRP A 159 -30.99 13.66 -33.64
C TRP A 159 -31.59 14.03 -35.00
N ILE A 160 -31.78 15.32 -35.28
CA ILE A 160 -32.25 15.78 -36.61
C ILE A 160 -31.25 15.34 -37.71
N ASN A 161 -29.96 15.52 -37.44
CA ASN A 161 -28.89 15.13 -38.36
C ASN A 161 -28.82 13.62 -38.58
N LEU A 162 -29.12 12.83 -37.56
CA LEU A 162 -29.27 11.39 -37.73
C LEU A 162 -30.40 11.06 -38.70
N TYR A 163 -31.58 11.66 -38.56
CA TYR A 163 -32.69 11.45 -39.49
C TYR A 163 -32.40 11.94 -40.91
N LEU A 164 -31.68 13.05 -41.06
CA LEU A 164 -31.25 13.56 -42.38
C LEU A 164 -30.39 12.54 -43.15
N ASN A 165 -29.63 11.73 -42.42
CA ASN A 165 -28.74 10.74 -43.01
C ASN A 165 -29.33 9.32 -43.00
N ALA A 166 -30.18 8.97 -42.04
CA ALA A 166 -30.79 7.64 -41.95
C ALA A 166 -31.97 7.45 -42.92
N LEU A 167 -32.55 8.54 -43.44
CA LEU A 167 -33.68 8.52 -44.36
C LEU A 167 -33.33 9.16 -45.70
N ASP A 168 -33.90 8.64 -46.78
CA ASP A 168 -33.86 9.28 -48.09
C ASP A 168 -34.72 10.57 -48.14
N ASP A 169 -34.77 11.22 -49.30
CA ASP A 169 -35.52 12.48 -49.46
C ASP A 169 -37.05 12.31 -49.39
N ASP A 170 -37.56 11.08 -49.52
CA ASP A 170 -38.98 10.73 -49.40
C ASP A 170 -39.34 10.27 -47.97
N GLY A 171 -38.34 10.10 -47.10
CA GLY A 171 -38.50 9.70 -45.71
C GLY A 171 -38.46 8.19 -45.48
N LEU A 172 -38.01 7.41 -46.46
CA LEU A 172 -37.83 5.98 -46.33
C LEU A 172 -36.47 5.65 -45.70
N PRO A 173 -36.36 4.60 -44.85
CA PRO A 173 -35.10 4.22 -44.23
C PRO A 173 -34.05 3.75 -45.24
N ILE A 174 -32.80 4.19 -45.02
CA ILE A 174 -31.63 3.74 -45.75
C ILE A 174 -30.99 2.59 -44.97
N TYR A 175 -30.83 1.45 -45.63
CA TYR A 175 -30.23 0.25 -45.05
C TYR A 175 -28.78 0.10 -45.50
N ASP A 176 -27.93 -0.32 -44.56
CA ASP A 176 -26.56 -0.72 -44.82
C ASP A 176 -26.47 -2.19 -45.30
N GLY A 177 -25.23 -2.66 -45.54
CA GLY A 177 -24.96 -4.02 -46.01
C GLY A 177 -25.36 -5.14 -45.04
N GLU A 178 -25.70 -4.82 -43.78
CA GLU A 178 -26.17 -5.75 -42.76
C GLU A 178 -27.69 -5.64 -42.54
N GLY A 179 -28.40 -4.86 -43.36
CA GLY A 179 -29.85 -4.66 -43.25
C GLY A 179 -30.27 -3.80 -42.06
N LYS A 180 -29.34 -3.01 -41.49
CA LYS A 180 -29.62 -2.05 -40.42
C LYS A 180 -29.60 -0.63 -40.95
N THR A 181 -30.24 0.28 -40.23
CA THR A 181 -30.23 1.72 -40.52
C THR A 181 -29.31 2.45 -39.54
N LEU A 182 -28.93 3.69 -39.84
CA LEU A 182 -28.23 4.54 -38.87
C LEU A 182 -29.03 4.75 -37.58
N LEU A 183 -30.38 4.71 -37.64
CA LEU A 183 -31.25 4.80 -36.45
C LEU A 183 -31.10 3.59 -35.53
N ASP A 184 -30.73 2.42 -36.06
CA ASP A 184 -30.44 1.24 -35.25
C ASP A 184 -29.09 1.36 -34.54
N ARG A 185 -28.15 2.10 -35.15
CA ARG A 185 -26.74 2.16 -34.73
C ARG A 185 -26.38 3.36 -33.87
N VAL A 186 -27.08 4.49 -33.95
CA VAL A 186 -26.68 5.73 -33.26
C VAL A 186 -27.80 6.25 -32.36
N GLU A 187 -27.43 6.70 -31.16
CA GLU A 187 -28.30 7.42 -30.22
C GLU A 187 -27.57 8.62 -29.63
N PHE A 188 -28.32 9.68 -29.27
CA PHE A 188 -27.77 10.89 -28.65
C PHE A 188 -28.42 11.20 -27.32
N TYR A 189 -27.61 11.55 -26.32
CA TYR A 189 -28.07 11.82 -24.96
C TYR A 189 -27.39 13.05 -24.36
N GLU A 190 -28.17 13.80 -23.58
CA GLU A 190 -27.62 14.84 -22.70
C GLU A 190 -26.84 14.15 -21.58
N SER A 191 -25.57 14.48 -21.43
CA SER A 191 -24.66 13.81 -20.51
C SER A 191 -23.50 14.72 -20.14
N ASP A 192 -23.18 14.76 -18.85
CA ASP A 192 -21.89 15.30 -18.38
C ASP A 192 -20.85 14.19 -18.51
N LEU A 193 -20.04 14.27 -19.58
CA LEU A 193 -19.10 13.24 -19.97
C LEU A 193 -19.79 11.86 -20.08
N LEU A 194 -19.39 10.89 -19.24
CA LEU A 194 -19.85 9.50 -19.30
C LEU A 194 -20.96 9.19 -18.29
N SER A 195 -21.57 10.20 -17.65
CA SER A 195 -22.64 9.99 -16.65
C SER A 195 -23.77 9.12 -17.19
N TYR A 196 -24.26 9.39 -18.40
CA TYR A 196 -25.31 8.58 -19.03
C TYR A 196 -24.94 7.09 -19.12
N CYS A 197 -23.72 6.77 -19.56
CA CYS A 197 -23.26 5.38 -19.66
C CYS A 197 -23.13 4.73 -18.27
N ARG A 198 -22.66 5.46 -17.27
CA ARG A 198 -22.51 4.97 -15.90
C ARG A 198 -23.86 4.69 -15.25
N ASP A 199 -24.79 5.63 -15.34
CA ASP A 199 -26.13 5.52 -14.74
C ASP A 199 -26.94 4.38 -15.36
N ASN A 200 -26.74 4.14 -16.66
CA ASN A 200 -27.38 3.05 -17.40
C ASN A 200 -26.56 1.75 -17.45
N LYS A 201 -25.41 1.67 -16.76
CA LYS A 201 -24.53 0.49 -16.70
C LYS A 201 -24.10 -0.03 -18.09
N ILE A 202 -23.80 0.89 -19.00
CA ILE A 202 -23.36 0.59 -20.36
C ILE A 202 -21.85 0.34 -20.35
N GLU A 203 -21.44 -0.85 -20.78
CA GLU A 203 -20.02 -1.16 -21.00
C GLU A 203 -19.58 -0.81 -22.43
N LEU A 204 -18.45 -0.12 -22.55
CA LEU A 204 -17.98 0.45 -23.81
C LEU A 204 -16.75 -0.30 -24.35
N ASP A 205 -16.74 -0.62 -25.64
CA ASP A 205 -15.55 -1.11 -26.32
C ASP A 205 -14.63 0.05 -26.75
N ARG A 206 -15.21 1.21 -27.06
CA ARG A 206 -14.49 2.40 -27.52
C ARG A 206 -15.05 3.65 -26.87
N ILE A 207 -14.14 4.55 -26.50
CA ILE A 207 -14.48 5.91 -26.07
C ILE A 207 -13.70 6.84 -26.97
N VAL A 208 -14.38 7.73 -27.68
CA VAL A 208 -13.75 8.73 -28.52
C VAL A 208 -14.13 10.11 -27.99
N GLY A 209 -13.21 11.07 -27.97
CA GLY A 209 -13.51 12.39 -27.43
C GLY A 209 -12.70 13.51 -28.05
N CYS A 210 -13.42 14.55 -28.49
CA CYS A 210 -12.87 15.85 -28.84
C CYS A 210 -13.56 16.91 -27.98
N ILE A 211 -13.09 17.05 -26.73
CA ILE A 211 -13.74 17.89 -25.71
C ILE A 211 -12.87 19.12 -25.37
N PRO A 212 -13.45 20.18 -24.77
CA PRO A 212 -12.75 21.42 -24.45
C PRO A 212 -11.53 21.24 -23.54
N GLN A 213 -10.51 22.08 -23.74
CA GLN A 213 -9.20 21.98 -23.04
C GLN A 213 -8.67 23.34 -22.55
N ILE A 214 -9.56 24.34 -22.39
CA ILE A 214 -9.21 25.68 -21.90
C ILE A 214 -10.17 26.04 -20.78
N LEU A 215 -9.65 26.57 -19.68
CA LEU A 215 -10.49 27.03 -18.57
C LEU A 215 -11.26 28.29 -18.97
N ASN A 216 -12.51 28.39 -18.54
CA ASN A 216 -13.30 29.59 -18.75
C ASN A 216 -12.65 30.80 -18.02
N PRO A 217 -12.45 31.96 -18.68
CA PRO A 217 -11.96 33.18 -18.04
C PRO A 217 -12.82 33.66 -16.87
N ASN A 218 -14.10 33.28 -16.84
CA ASN A 218 -15.02 33.52 -15.73
C ASN A 218 -15.41 32.17 -15.07
N PRO A 219 -14.79 31.80 -13.94
CA PRO A 219 -15.05 30.53 -13.25
C PRO A 219 -16.51 30.34 -12.81
N GLU A 220 -17.20 31.42 -12.43
CA GLU A 220 -18.59 31.39 -11.95
C GLU A 220 -19.61 31.22 -13.09
N ALA A 221 -19.19 31.43 -14.35
CA ALA A 221 -20.10 31.27 -15.49
C ALA A 221 -20.48 29.80 -15.72
N MET A 222 -19.54 28.87 -15.50
CA MET A 222 -19.69 27.44 -15.82
C MET A 222 -20.26 26.60 -14.66
N SER A 223 -20.49 27.20 -13.48
CA SER A 223 -21.13 26.53 -12.34
C SER A 223 -22.67 26.57 -12.38
N LYS A 224 -23.24 27.24 -13.38
CA LYS A 224 -24.69 27.37 -13.58
C LYS A 224 -25.28 26.09 -14.18
N ILE A 225 -26.49 25.73 -13.77
CA ILE A 225 -27.25 24.63 -14.36
C ILE A 225 -27.43 24.89 -15.86
N VAL A 226 -26.91 23.99 -16.69
CA VAL A 226 -27.08 24.04 -18.14
C VAL A 226 -28.52 23.64 -18.46
N THR A 227 -29.23 24.49 -19.19
CA THR A 227 -30.62 24.22 -19.62
C THR A 227 -30.78 24.64 -21.07
N GLU A 228 -31.82 24.14 -21.76
CA GLU A 228 -32.10 24.54 -23.14
C GLU A 228 -32.43 26.04 -23.31
N ASN A 229 -32.78 26.72 -22.21
CA ASN A 229 -33.11 28.15 -22.15
C ASN A 229 -31.89 29.05 -21.84
N SER A 230 -30.69 28.47 -21.68
CA SER A 230 -29.47 29.26 -21.53
C SER A 230 -29.17 30.06 -22.80
N SER A 231 -28.44 31.18 -22.68
CA SER A 231 -28.13 32.04 -23.83
C SER A 231 -27.30 31.30 -24.89
N GLU A 232 -27.47 31.67 -26.15
CA GLU A 232 -26.75 31.06 -27.27
C GLU A 232 -25.23 31.17 -27.11
N GLU A 233 -24.74 32.33 -26.66
CA GLU A 233 -23.33 32.57 -26.38
C GLU A 233 -22.79 31.64 -25.28
N PHE A 234 -23.57 31.40 -24.23
CA PHE A 234 -23.18 30.50 -23.15
C PHE A 234 -23.11 29.05 -23.66
N LEU A 235 -24.14 28.59 -24.37
CA LEU A 235 -24.19 27.23 -24.93
C LEU A 235 -23.09 26.98 -25.95
N TYR A 236 -22.78 27.98 -26.79
CA TYR A 236 -21.63 27.92 -27.70
C TYR A 236 -20.31 27.85 -26.92
N SER A 237 -20.15 28.62 -25.84
CA SER A 237 -18.93 28.64 -25.03
C SER A 237 -18.58 27.29 -24.39
N LEU A 238 -19.55 26.40 -24.17
CA LEU A 238 -19.34 25.03 -23.67
C LEU A 238 -18.45 24.18 -24.58
N SER A 239 -18.30 24.56 -25.86
CA SER A 239 -17.41 23.88 -26.81
C SER A 239 -15.95 24.35 -26.75
N ASN A 240 -15.73 25.57 -26.24
CA ASN A 240 -14.42 26.20 -26.17
C ASN A 240 -13.81 26.11 -24.76
N TYR A 241 -14.65 26.11 -23.74
CA TYR A 241 -14.23 26.26 -22.35
C TYR A 241 -14.76 25.15 -21.44
N CYS A 242 -13.98 24.82 -20.41
CA CYS A 242 -14.36 23.93 -19.31
C CYS A 242 -14.25 24.61 -17.95
N ALA A 243 -14.94 24.06 -16.94
CA ALA A 243 -14.78 24.43 -15.54
C ALA A 243 -13.57 23.73 -14.90
N LEU A 244 -13.09 24.24 -13.75
CA LEU A 244 -12.15 23.52 -12.90
C LEU A 244 -12.75 22.19 -12.44
N GLN A 245 -11.97 21.12 -12.51
CA GLN A 245 -12.43 19.76 -12.19
C GLN A 245 -11.89 19.22 -10.86
N GLY A 246 -10.95 19.93 -10.21
CA GLY A 246 -10.29 19.48 -8.97
C GLY A 246 -9.10 18.54 -9.22
N PHE A 247 -8.51 18.57 -10.42
CA PHE A 247 -7.37 17.74 -10.81
C PHE A 247 -6.09 18.56 -10.90
N VAL A 248 -4.94 17.91 -10.68
CA VAL A 248 -3.61 18.54 -10.90
C VAL A 248 -3.47 19.02 -12.35
N GLU A 249 -4.15 18.36 -13.29
CA GLU A 249 -4.20 18.71 -14.70
C GLU A 249 -4.99 19.99 -15.02
N ASP A 250 -5.78 20.53 -14.09
CA ASP A 250 -6.48 21.82 -14.27
C ASP A 250 -5.49 22.95 -14.53
N GLN A 251 -4.30 22.91 -13.91
CA GLN A 251 -3.25 23.92 -14.13
C GLN A 251 -2.74 23.96 -15.58
N PHE A 252 -3.08 22.97 -16.41
CA PHE A 252 -2.72 22.88 -17.83
C PHE A 252 -3.95 22.98 -18.76
N GLY A 253 -5.16 23.20 -18.21
CA GLY A 253 -6.41 23.15 -18.96
C GLY A 253 -6.87 21.73 -19.33
N LEU A 254 -6.27 20.70 -18.74
CA LEU A 254 -6.52 19.29 -19.08
C LEU A 254 -7.42 18.56 -18.06
N GLY A 255 -7.97 19.26 -17.07
CA GLY A 255 -8.79 18.65 -16.02
C GLY A 255 -10.03 17.91 -16.54
N LEU A 256 -10.71 18.44 -17.57
CA LEU A 256 -11.88 17.78 -18.16
C LEU A 256 -11.50 16.44 -18.82
N ILE A 257 -10.36 16.38 -19.52
CA ILE A 257 -9.83 15.14 -20.10
C ILE A 257 -9.43 14.17 -18.99
N ALA A 258 -8.76 14.63 -17.93
CA ALA A 258 -8.38 13.81 -16.79
C ALA A 258 -9.60 13.12 -16.15
N ARG A 259 -10.67 13.88 -15.91
CA ARG A 259 -11.95 13.34 -15.42
C ARG A 259 -12.57 12.36 -16.41
N ALA A 260 -12.62 12.69 -17.69
CA ALA A 260 -13.17 11.81 -18.74
C ALA A 260 -12.43 10.47 -18.82
N VAL A 261 -11.10 10.48 -18.66
CA VAL A 261 -10.29 9.26 -18.63
C VAL A 261 -10.63 8.41 -17.41
N GLU A 262 -10.73 8.98 -16.21
CA GLU A 262 -11.04 8.24 -14.98
C GLU A 262 -12.48 7.70 -14.94
N GLU A 263 -13.45 8.46 -15.45
CA GLU A 263 -14.79 7.95 -15.71
C GLU A 263 -14.77 6.83 -16.75
N GLY A 264 -13.96 7.00 -17.80
CA GLY A 264 -13.72 6.02 -18.85
C GLY A 264 -13.24 4.68 -18.29
N ILE A 265 -12.30 4.68 -17.34
CA ILE A 265 -11.79 3.45 -16.70
C ILE A 265 -12.94 2.64 -16.09
N SER A 266 -13.97 3.29 -15.55
CA SER A 266 -15.09 2.57 -14.92
C SER A 266 -16.08 1.94 -15.88
N VAL A 267 -16.16 2.39 -17.13
CA VAL A 267 -17.16 1.91 -18.10
C VAL A 267 -16.54 1.16 -19.29
N ILE A 268 -15.25 1.36 -19.56
CA ILE A 268 -14.58 0.72 -20.69
C ILE A 268 -14.36 -0.77 -20.42
N LYS A 269 -14.59 -1.65 -21.39
CA LYS A 269 -14.25 -3.08 -21.28
C LYS A 269 -12.73 -3.26 -21.16
N PRO A 270 -12.24 -4.39 -20.60
CA PRO A 270 -10.80 -4.59 -20.39
C PRO A 270 -9.92 -4.38 -21.63
N MET A 271 -10.39 -4.81 -22.80
CA MET A 271 -9.70 -4.64 -24.09
C MET A 271 -10.16 -3.41 -24.88
N GLY A 272 -10.86 -2.49 -24.22
CA GLY A 272 -11.35 -1.27 -24.87
C GLY A 272 -10.23 -0.26 -25.11
N ILE A 273 -10.50 0.68 -26.02
CA ILE A 273 -9.55 1.71 -26.44
C ILE A 273 -10.21 3.08 -26.29
N MET A 274 -9.49 4.01 -25.70
CA MET A 274 -9.87 5.42 -25.66
C MET A 274 -9.10 6.18 -26.72
N ILE A 275 -9.76 7.05 -27.48
CA ILE A 275 -9.12 7.87 -28.51
C ILE A 275 -9.47 9.33 -28.26
N PHE A 276 -8.46 10.14 -27.96
CA PHE A 276 -8.66 11.55 -27.62
C PHE A 276 -7.88 12.46 -28.57
N ASN A 277 -8.53 13.56 -28.94
CA ASN A 277 -7.88 14.68 -29.61
C ASN A 277 -7.29 15.63 -28.58
N MET A 278 -5.98 15.87 -28.62
CA MET A 278 -5.25 16.64 -27.61
C MET A 278 -4.55 17.85 -28.21
N GLY A 279 -4.89 19.04 -27.73
CA GLY A 279 -4.19 20.26 -28.05
C GLY A 279 -2.79 20.24 -27.41
N GLY A 280 -1.75 20.39 -28.23
CA GLY A 280 -0.35 20.35 -27.82
C GLY A 280 0.13 21.59 -27.06
N ARG A 281 -0.76 22.52 -26.68
CA ARG A 281 -0.41 23.75 -25.96
C ARG A 281 0.36 23.45 -24.66
N PRO A 282 0.00 22.48 -23.81
CA PRO A 282 0.76 22.15 -22.60
C PRO A 282 2.09 21.44 -22.85
N GLY A 283 2.44 21.17 -24.10
CA GLY A 283 3.59 20.35 -24.47
C GLY A 283 3.29 18.85 -24.43
N GLN A 284 3.95 18.13 -25.34
CA GLN A 284 3.68 16.70 -25.58
C GLN A 284 3.87 15.84 -24.32
N GLY A 285 4.91 16.10 -23.53
CA GLY A 285 5.19 15.34 -22.31
C GLY A 285 4.07 15.43 -21.28
N VAL A 286 3.44 16.60 -21.13
CA VAL A 286 2.31 16.80 -20.21
C VAL A 286 1.08 16.05 -20.71
N CYS A 287 0.76 16.15 -22.00
CA CYS A 287 -0.38 15.45 -22.61
C CYS A 287 -0.24 13.92 -22.49
N GLU A 288 0.95 13.37 -22.74
CA GLU A 288 1.19 11.92 -22.60
C GLU A 288 1.16 11.50 -21.12
N ARG A 289 1.73 12.29 -20.21
CA ARG A 289 1.75 11.96 -18.79
C ARG A 289 0.34 11.83 -18.20
N LEU A 290 -0.64 12.62 -18.67
CA LEU A 290 -2.05 12.53 -18.25
C LEU A 290 -2.58 11.11 -18.32
N PHE A 291 -2.32 10.38 -19.41
CA PHE A 291 -2.79 9.01 -19.58
C PHE A 291 -1.82 8.00 -18.96
N ARG A 292 -0.50 8.17 -19.11
CA ARG A 292 0.49 7.22 -18.57
C ARG A 292 0.34 7.07 -17.06
N ARG A 293 0.19 8.17 -16.32
CA ARG A 293 0.03 8.14 -14.85
C ARG A 293 -1.25 7.44 -14.39
N ARG A 294 -2.24 7.29 -15.28
CA ARG A 294 -3.51 6.56 -15.05
C ARG A 294 -3.45 5.11 -15.55
N GLY A 295 -2.26 4.62 -15.90
CA GLY A 295 -2.04 3.23 -16.29
C GLY A 295 -2.30 2.94 -17.76
N PHE A 296 -2.24 3.94 -18.66
CA PHE A 296 -2.42 3.69 -20.10
C PHE A 296 -1.10 3.55 -20.87
N ARG A 297 -1.10 2.67 -21.87
CA ARG A 297 -0.19 2.72 -23.03
C ARG A 297 -0.78 3.65 -24.08
N ILE A 298 0.06 4.52 -24.63
CA ILE A 298 -0.36 5.57 -25.56
C ILE A 298 0.35 5.34 -26.89
N THR A 299 -0.41 5.43 -27.98
CA THR A 299 0.12 5.51 -29.35
C THR A 299 -0.35 6.82 -29.97
N LYS A 300 0.57 7.64 -30.46
CA LYS A 300 0.24 8.82 -31.26
C LYS A 300 -0.10 8.38 -32.67
N LEU A 301 -1.37 8.49 -33.05
CA LEU A 301 -1.87 8.07 -34.36
C LEU A 301 -1.61 9.11 -35.44
N TRP A 302 -1.83 10.37 -35.07
CA TRP A 302 -1.79 11.50 -35.99
C TRP A 302 -1.40 12.78 -35.24
N GLN A 303 -0.75 13.69 -35.95
CA GLN A 303 -0.43 15.02 -35.44
C GLN A 303 -0.36 16.01 -36.59
N THR A 304 -0.92 17.20 -36.37
CA THR A 304 -0.83 18.34 -37.29
C THR A 304 -0.69 19.65 -36.50
N LYS A 305 -0.53 20.78 -37.19
CA LYS A 305 -0.64 22.12 -36.60
C LYS A 305 -1.88 22.80 -37.14
N ILE A 306 -2.62 23.44 -36.25
CA ILE A 306 -3.83 24.17 -36.59
C ILE A 306 -3.74 25.61 -36.09
N MET A 307 -4.44 26.51 -36.79
CA MET A 307 -4.53 27.89 -36.35
C MET A 307 -5.30 27.97 -35.03
N GLN A 308 -4.82 28.80 -34.11
CA GLN A 308 -5.59 29.10 -32.90
C GLN A 308 -6.83 29.92 -33.29
N ALA A 309 -8.00 29.46 -32.88
CA ALA A 309 -9.24 30.16 -33.14
C ALA A 309 -9.22 31.57 -32.51
N ALA A 310 -9.67 32.57 -33.27
CA ALA A 310 -9.52 33.98 -32.91
C ALA A 310 -10.42 34.41 -31.73
N ASP A 311 -11.47 33.65 -31.46
CA ASP A 311 -12.45 33.82 -30.38
C ASP A 311 -12.04 33.13 -29.06
N THR A 312 -10.95 32.35 -29.09
CA THR A 312 -10.43 31.66 -27.91
C THR A 312 -9.45 32.56 -27.14
N ASP A 313 -9.82 33.00 -25.94
CA ASP A 313 -8.92 33.77 -25.09
C ASP A 313 -7.89 32.87 -24.39
N ILE A 314 -6.60 33.11 -24.66
CA ILE A 314 -5.48 32.39 -24.03
C ILE A 314 -4.90 33.13 -22.81
N SER A 315 -5.51 34.22 -22.36
CA SER A 315 -5.05 35.01 -21.20
C SER A 315 -4.88 34.18 -19.92
N ALA A 316 -5.76 33.18 -19.71
CA ALA A 316 -5.66 32.24 -18.60
C ALA A 316 -4.33 31.47 -18.60
N LEU A 317 -3.83 31.08 -19.78
CA LEU A 317 -2.55 30.37 -19.92
C LEU A 317 -1.36 31.29 -19.61
N VAL A 318 -1.47 32.58 -19.94
CA VAL A 318 -0.45 33.60 -19.60
C VAL A 318 -0.33 33.78 -18.08
N GLU A 319 -1.46 33.80 -17.36
CA GLU A 319 -1.45 33.92 -15.90
C GLU A 319 -0.87 32.66 -15.24
N ILE A 320 -1.10 31.48 -15.83
CA ILE A 320 -0.44 30.23 -15.39
C ILE A 320 1.09 30.31 -15.59
N GLU A 321 1.60 30.77 -16.74
CA GLU A 321 3.05 30.92 -16.97
C GLU A 321 3.70 31.95 -16.02
N LYS A 322 2.93 32.90 -15.50
CA LYS A 322 3.43 33.90 -14.55
C LYS A 322 3.63 33.31 -13.15
N ASN A 323 2.77 32.37 -12.77
CA ASN A 323 2.73 31.78 -11.43
C ASN A 323 3.36 30.38 -11.37
N SER A 324 3.82 29.82 -12.49
CA SER A 324 4.43 28.49 -12.59
C SER A 324 5.74 28.49 -13.40
N ARG A 325 6.53 27.42 -13.28
CA ARG A 325 7.72 27.19 -14.12
C ARG A 325 7.39 26.59 -15.49
N HIS A 326 6.13 26.26 -15.73
CA HIS A 326 5.69 25.63 -16.97
C HIS A 326 5.70 26.64 -18.13
N ARG A 327 5.99 26.17 -19.35
CA ARG A 327 5.93 26.97 -20.58
C ARG A 327 5.03 26.26 -21.57
N PHE A 328 4.01 26.97 -22.06
CA PHE A 328 3.15 26.45 -23.12
C PHE A 328 3.84 26.56 -24.48
N GLU A 329 3.38 25.76 -25.44
CA GLU A 329 3.93 25.64 -26.78
C GLU A 329 2.96 26.18 -27.83
N PHE A 330 3.28 27.34 -28.39
CA PHE A 330 2.61 27.95 -29.55
C PHE A 330 3.59 28.17 -30.68
N PHE A 331 3.12 28.37 -31.90
CA PHE A 331 3.96 28.71 -33.04
C PHE A 331 3.42 29.99 -33.70
N MET A 332 4.29 30.80 -34.29
CA MET A 332 3.89 32.09 -34.92
C MET A 332 3.26 31.92 -36.31
N ASP A 333 3.23 30.70 -36.85
CA ASP A 333 2.51 30.31 -38.07
C ASP A 333 2.37 28.76 -38.10
N LEU A 334 1.90 28.19 -39.22
CA LEU A 334 1.74 26.73 -39.38
C LEU A 334 3.04 25.98 -39.70
N VAL A 335 4.08 26.67 -40.16
CA VAL A 335 5.32 26.08 -40.69
C VAL A 335 6.45 26.14 -39.66
N GLY A 336 6.39 27.09 -38.71
CA GLY A 336 7.40 27.35 -37.71
C GLY A 336 7.62 26.15 -36.81
N ASP A 337 8.87 25.77 -36.60
CA ASP A 337 9.31 24.59 -35.84
C ASP A 337 9.69 24.93 -34.40
N GLN A 338 9.95 26.20 -34.09
CA GLN A 338 10.29 26.67 -32.76
C GLN A 338 9.05 27.14 -31.98
N PRO A 339 8.76 26.55 -30.82
CA PRO A 339 7.66 26.99 -29.99
C PRO A 339 7.98 28.30 -29.25
N VAL A 340 6.97 29.15 -29.09
CA VAL A 340 6.96 30.35 -28.26
C VAL A 340 6.02 30.15 -27.08
N CYS A 341 6.33 30.80 -25.96
CA CYS A 341 5.52 30.70 -24.73
C CYS A 341 4.19 31.46 -24.85
N ALA A 342 3.21 31.14 -23.98
CA ALA A 342 1.88 31.76 -24.00
C ALA A 342 1.95 33.29 -23.93
N ARG A 343 2.85 33.85 -23.10
CA ARG A 343 3.05 35.31 -23.02
C ARG A 343 3.43 35.94 -24.35
N THR A 344 4.35 35.29 -25.08
CA THR A 344 4.81 35.78 -26.39
C THR A 344 3.71 35.63 -27.42
N ALA A 345 3.04 34.47 -27.43
CA ALA A 345 1.92 34.18 -28.32
C ALA A 345 0.77 35.18 -28.14
N TRP A 346 0.39 35.47 -26.89
CA TRP A 346 -0.68 36.42 -26.56
C TRP A 346 -0.32 37.84 -26.99
N ALA A 347 0.91 38.29 -26.71
CA ALA A 347 1.37 39.62 -27.14
C ALA A 347 1.40 39.74 -28.68
N TYR A 348 1.89 38.71 -29.37
CA TYR A 348 1.92 38.66 -30.83
C TYR A 348 0.51 38.68 -31.43
N MET A 349 -0.42 37.90 -30.87
CA MET A 349 -1.82 37.88 -31.28
C MET A 349 -2.51 39.24 -31.09
N LYS A 350 -2.30 39.90 -29.95
CA LYS A 350 -2.82 41.26 -29.69
C LYS A 350 -2.24 42.32 -30.63
N SER A 351 -1.05 42.08 -31.20
CA SER A 351 -0.45 42.94 -32.23
C SER A 351 -0.94 42.66 -33.67
N GLY A 352 -1.92 41.75 -33.84
CA GLY A 352 -2.47 41.36 -35.15
C GLY A 352 -1.75 40.17 -35.81
N GLY A 353 -0.77 39.57 -35.13
CA GLY A 353 -0.15 38.32 -35.53
C GLY A 353 -1.12 37.14 -35.41
N ARG A 354 -0.86 36.06 -36.13
CA ARG A 354 -1.61 34.80 -35.99
C ARG A 354 -0.74 33.77 -35.30
N ILE A 355 -1.33 32.90 -34.49
CA ILE A 355 -0.60 31.83 -33.81
C ILE A 355 -1.22 30.48 -34.13
N SER A 356 -0.42 29.43 -34.08
CA SER A 356 -0.85 28.04 -34.25
C SER A 356 -0.39 27.20 -33.06
N HIS A 357 -0.95 26.01 -32.93
CA HIS A 357 -0.51 25.01 -31.96
C HIS A 357 -0.62 23.61 -32.57
N ALA A 358 0.13 22.67 -32.01
CA ALA A 358 0.02 21.27 -32.43
C ALA A 358 -1.30 20.66 -31.96
N LEU A 359 -1.84 19.72 -32.71
CA LEU A 359 -3.01 18.91 -32.35
C LEU A 359 -2.65 17.45 -32.60
N SER A 360 -2.80 16.60 -31.59
CA SER A 360 -2.40 15.19 -31.64
C SER A 360 -3.57 14.28 -31.32
N VAL A 361 -3.73 13.19 -32.07
CA VAL A 361 -4.72 12.16 -31.78
C VAL A 361 -4.03 10.96 -31.14
N TYR A 362 -4.40 10.66 -29.90
CA TYR A 362 -3.84 9.55 -29.12
C TYR A 362 -4.81 8.39 -29.03
N SER A 363 -4.32 7.18 -29.29
CA SER A 363 -4.97 5.92 -28.92
C SER A 363 -4.39 5.44 -27.59
N CYS A 364 -5.25 5.24 -26.60
CA CYS A 364 -4.92 4.90 -25.23
C CYS A 364 -5.56 3.57 -24.84
N GLN A 365 -4.74 2.60 -24.43
CA GLN A 365 -5.19 1.30 -23.93
C GLN A 365 -4.70 1.09 -22.50
N LEU A 366 -5.56 0.56 -21.63
CA LEU A 366 -5.17 0.23 -20.27
C LEU A 366 -4.06 -0.84 -20.25
N ARG A 367 -3.02 -0.58 -19.47
CA ARG A 367 -2.11 -1.62 -18.97
C ARG A 367 -2.91 -2.49 -18.01
N GLN A 368 -2.73 -3.82 -18.08
CA GLN A 368 -3.30 -4.77 -17.11
C GLN A 368 -4.71 -4.35 -16.59
N PRO A 369 -5.71 -4.34 -17.49
CA PRO A 369 -6.92 -3.55 -17.30
C PRO A 369 -7.73 -3.90 -16.05
N ASN A 370 -7.76 -5.17 -15.66
CA ASN A 370 -8.48 -5.61 -14.48
C ASN A 370 -7.83 -5.05 -13.20
N GLN A 371 -6.50 -5.03 -13.15
CA GLN A 371 -5.71 -4.52 -12.03
C GLN A 371 -5.87 -3.00 -11.91
N VAL A 372 -5.72 -2.27 -13.02
CA VAL A 372 -5.91 -0.80 -13.02
C VAL A 372 -7.32 -0.42 -12.60
N LYS A 373 -8.35 -1.12 -13.11
CA LYS A 373 -9.74 -0.89 -12.66
C LYS A 373 -9.90 -1.06 -11.15
N LYS A 374 -9.37 -2.13 -10.56
CA LYS A 374 -9.40 -2.36 -9.10
C LYS A 374 -8.76 -1.22 -8.32
N ILE A 375 -7.62 -0.70 -8.79
CA ILE A 375 -6.94 0.46 -8.17
C ILE A 375 -7.87 1.68 -8.17
N PHE A 376 -8.47 2.01 -9.31
CA PHE A 376 -9.37 3.17 -9.42
C PHE A 376 -10.70 2.97 -8.67
N GLU A 377 -11.21 1.75 -8.56
CA GLU A 377 -12.36 1.42 -7.71
C GLU A 377 -12.06 1.69 -6.23
N PHE A 378 -10.89 1.25 -5.75
CA PHE A 378 -10.45 1.53 -4.38
C PHE A 378 -10.33 3.03 -4.11
N LEU A 379 -9.72 3.79 -5.03
CA LEU A 379 -9.55 5.23 -4.87
C LEU A 379 -10.87 6.01 -4.80
N LYS A 380 -11.95 5.50 -5.40
CA LYS A 380 -13.29 6.10 -5.35
C LYS A 380 -13.97 5.93 -3.98
N ASP A 381 -13.56 4.95 -3.18
CA ASP A 381 -14.16 4.64 -1.87
C ASP A 381 -13.58 5.51 -0.74
N GLY A 382 -13.49 6.83 -0.93
CA GLY A 382 -13.09 7.78 0.11
C GLY A 382 -11.60 8.13 0.17
N PHE A 383 -10.80 7.78 -0.85
CA PHE A 383 -9.36 8.06 -0.91
C PHE A 383 -8.99 9.10 -1.99
N HIS A 384 -9.88 10.06 -2.26
CA HIS A 384 -9.68 11.06 -3.32
C HIS A 384 -8.39 11.88 -3.17
N GLU A 385 -7.93 12.15 -1.95
CA GLU A 385 -6.64 12.81 -1.71
C GLU A 385 -5.47 12.02 -2.31
N VAL A 386 -5.52 10.68 -2.24
CA VAL A 386 -4.50 9.78 -2.76
C VAL A 386 -4.53 9.71 -4.28
N SER A 387 -5.68 9.93 -4.92
CA SER A 387 -5.80 9.96 -6.38
C SER A 387 -4.87 11.00 -7.03
N SER A 388 -4.64 12.13 -6.36
CA SER A 388 -3.71 13.16 -6.82
C SER A 388 -2.24 12.68 -6.85
N SER A 389 -1.88 11.75 -5.96
CA SER A 389 -0.56 11.14 -5.81
C SER A 389 -0.36 9.89 -6.70
N LEU A 390 -1.41 9.38 -7.35
CA LEU A 390 -1.34 8.23 -8.26
C LEU A 390 -0.41 8.55 -9.45
N ASP A 391 0.63 7.74 -9.59
CA ASP A 391 1.52 7.77 -10.75
C ASP A 391 1.88 6.34 -11.22
N LEU A 392 1.14 5.86 -12.21
CA LEU A 392 1.37 4.59 -12.92
C LEU A 392 2.15 4.79 -14.23
N SER A 393 2.90 5.88 -14.36
CA SER A 393 3.83 6.04 -15.49
C SER A 393 5.11 5.26 -15.22
N PHE A 394 5.56 4.47 -16.18
CA PHE A 394 6.76 3.64 -16.04
C PHE A 394 7.61 3.77 -17.28
N ASP A 395 8.92 3.92 -17.09
CA ASP A 395 9.89 3.91 -18.17
C ASP A 395 10.23 2.46 -18.60
N ASP A 396 10.14 1.51 -17.66
CA ASP A 396 10.34 0.07 -17.90
C ASP A 396 9.02 -0.69 -17.68
N ASP A 397 8.61 -1.46 -18.69
CA ASP A 397 7.40 -2.26 -18.63
C ASP A 397 7.48 -3.39 -17.60
N SER A 398 8.67 -3.91 -17.28
CA SER A 398 8.84 -4.93 -16.24
C SER A 398 8.50 -4.41 -14.84
N VAL A 399 8.86 -3.15 -14.55
CA VAL A 399 8.48 -2.47 -13.29
C VAL A 399 6.97 -2.27 -13.22
N ALA A 400 6.35 -1.90 -14.35
CA ALA A 400 4.90 -1.80 -14.43
C ALA A 400 4.21 -3.15 -14.18
N ASP A 401 4.79 -4.21 -14.74
CA ASP A 401 4.25 -5.56 -14.66
C ASP A 401 4.32 -6.15 -13.24
N GLU A 402 5.25 -5.69 -12.39
CA GLU A 402 5.30 -6.03 -10.97
C GLU A 402 4.48 -5.08 -10.07
N LYS A 403 4.55 -3.77 -10.31
CA LYS A 403 3.95 -2.77 -9.40
C LYS A 403 2.43 -2.72 -9.53
N ILE A 404 1.86 -2.79 -10.73
CA ILE A 404 0.41 -2.66 -10.94
C ILE A 404 -0.37 -3.81 -10.28
N PRO A 405 0.02 -5.10 -10.42
CA PRO A 405 -0.66 -6.18 -9.73
C PRO A 405 -0.56 -6.08 -8.22
N PHE A 406 0.62 -5.70 -7.69
CA PHE A 406 0.77 -5.49 -6.26
C PHE A 406 -0.13 -4.37 -5.75
N LEU A 407 -0.22 -3.23 -6.45
CA LEU A 407 -1.12 -2.15 -6.06
C LEU A 407 -2.59 -2.59 -6.10
N ALA A 408 -3.00 -3.38 -7.08
CA ALA A 408 -4.35 -3.94 -7.13
C ALA A 408 -4.61 -4.92 -5.99
N TYR A 409 -3.62 -5.76 -5.64
CA TYR A 409 -3.68 -6.64 -4.47
C TYR A 409 -3.79 -5.84 -3.17
N LEU A 410 -2.94 -4.84 -2.98
CA LEU A 410 -2.91 -3.98 -1.79
C LEU A 410 -4.24 -3.23 -1.63
N ALA A 411 -4.79 -2.70 -2.72
CA ALA A 411 -6.11 -2.07 -2.74
C ALA A 411 -7.22 -3.02 -2.26
N SER A 412 -7.26 -4.25 -2.78
CA SER A 412 -8.20 -5.28 -2.31
C SER A 412 -7.96 -5.65 -0.84
N PHE A 413 -6.71 -5.85 -0.44
CA PHE A 413 -6.34 -6.20 0.93
C PHE A 413 -6.79 -5.13 1.93
N LEU A 414 -6.52 -3.85 1.66
CA LEU A 414 -6.89 -2.72 2.53
C LEU A 414 -8.40 -2.45 2.55
N LYS A 415 -9.13 -2.86 1.50
CA LYS A 415 -10.60 -2.73 1.43
C LYS A 415 -11.32 -3.86 2.17
N GLU A 416 -10.83 -5.09 2.02
CA GLU A 416 -11.47 -6.29 2.59
C GLU A 416 -11.11 -6.50 4.07
N ASN A 417 -9.87 -6.18 4.46
CA ASN A 417 -9.38 -6.41 5.82
C ASN A 417 -9.51 -5.15 6.66
N LYS A 418 -10.53 -5.14 7.53
CA LYS A 418 -10.69 -4.11 8.56
C LYS A 418 -9.75 -4.31 9.76
N TYR A 419 -9.23 -5.52 9.92
CA TYR A 419 -8.37 -5.95 11.00
C TYR A 419 -7.12 -6.62 10.41
N ASN A 420 -6.00 -6.54 11.12
CA ASN A 420 -4.80 -7.26 10.70
C ASN A 420 -4.86 -8.72 11.13
N PRO A 421 -4.44 -9.66 10.28
CA PRO A 421 -4.39 -11.06 10.64
C PRO A 421 -3.36 -11.31 11.74
N CYS A 422 -3.69 -12.24 12.64
CA CYS A 422 -2.75 -12.78 13.61
C CYS A 422 -1.80 -13.75 12.89
N GLU A 423 -0.61 -13.26 12.53
CA GLU A 423 0.38 -14.02 11.78
C GLU A 423 1.57 -14.45 12.65
N PRO A 424 2.14 -15.66 12.41
CA PRO A 424 3.28 -16.15 13.16
C PRO A 424 4.51 -15.23 13.06
N PRO A 425 5.29 -15.07 14.14
CA PRO A 425 6.58 -14.34 14.12
C PRO A 425 7.56 -14.81 13.04
N ALA A 426 7.54 -16.11 12.72
CA ALA A 426 8.36 -16.73 11.68
C ALA A 426 7.91 -16.45 10.25
N GLY A 427 6.93 -15.57 10.05
CA GLY A 427 6.41 -15.15 8.76
C GLY A 427 4.96 -15.58 8.55
N CYS A 428 4.26 -14.81 7.71
CA CYS A 428 2.87 -15.03 7.37
C CYS A 428 2.68 -16.43 6.76
N LEU A 429 1.67 -17.16 7.22
CA LEU A 429 1.45 -18.54 6.76
C LEU A 429 1.26 -18.58 5.24
N ASN A 430 0.52 -17.61 4.68
CA ASN A 430 0.32 -17.48 3.24
C ASN A 430 1.64 -17.27 2.49
N PHE A 431 2.53 -16.41 2.98
CA PHE A 431 3.82 -16.16 2.34
C PHE A 431 4.71 -17.41 2.35
N ARG A 432 4.77 -18.13 3.48
CA ARG A 432 5.53 -19.39 3.56
C ARG A 432 4.95 -20.48 2.66
N ASN A 433 3.63 -20.57 2.55
CA ASN A 433 2.95 -21.45 1.58
C ASN A 433 3.36 -21.13 0.14
N LEU A 434 3.43 -19.84 -0.21
CA LEU A 434 3.83 -19.39 -1.54
C LEU A 434 5.30 -19.72 -1.83
N VAL A 435 6.21 -19.49 -0.88
CA VAL A 435 7.62 -19.89 -1.01
C VAL A 435 7.75 -21.41 -1.20
N ALA A 436 7.08 -22.20 -0.34
CA ALA A 436 7.09 -23.66 -0.46
C ALA A 436 6.47 -24.14 -1.79
N GLY A 437 5.37 -23.51 -2.22
CA GLY A 437 4.71 -23.78 -3.49
C GLY A 437 5.60 -23.46 -4.69
N PHE A 438 6.36 -22.36 -4.63
CA PHE A 438 7.35 -21.98 -5.65
C PHE A 438 8.47 -23.02 -5.74
N MET A 439 9.05 -23.40 -4.61
CA MET A 439 10.09 -24.43 -4.54
C MET A 439 9.58 -25.79 -5.05
N LYS A 440 8.33 -26.15 -4.74
CA LYS A 440 7.69 -27.37 -5.23
C LYS A 440 7.44 -27.33 -6.74
N SER A 441 6.91 -26.23 -7.26
CA SER A 441 6.41 -26.15 -8.64
C SER A 441 7.52 -25.89 -9.66
N TYR A 442 8.49 -25.04 -9.33
CA TYR A 442 9.55 -24.61 -10.25
C TYR A 442 10.90 -25.29 -10.03
N HIS A 443 11.16 -25.77 -8.82
CA HIS A 443 12.42 -26.45 -8.48
C HIS A 443 12.25 -27.93 -8.11
N HIS A 444 11.01 -28.44 -8.08
CA HIS A 444 10.68 -29.82 -7.71
C HIS A 444 11.13 -30.23 -6.30
N ILE A 445 11.17 -29.28 -5.37
CA ILE A 445 11.56 -29.51 -3.98
C ILE A 445 10.29 -29.57 -3.12
N PRO A 446 9.95 -30.73 -2.50
CA PRO A 446 8.71 -30.92 -1.75
C PRO A 446 8.80 -30.33 -0.34
N LEU A 447 8.94 -29.00 -0.25
CA LEU A 447 8.93 -28.27 1.02
C LEU A 447 7.51 -28.06 1.54
N THR A 448 7.38 -27.91 2.85
CA THR A 448 6.19 -27.40 3.52
C THR A 448 6.49 -26.04 4.17
N PRO A 449 5.48 -25.28 4.63
CA PRO A 449 5.70 -24.05 5.40
C PRO A 449 6.54 -24.26 6.66
N ASP A 450 6.54 -25.47 7.22
CA ASP A 450 7.33 -25.84 8.39
C ASP A 450 8.82 -26.07 8.08
N ASN A 451 9.24 -25.85 6.83
CA ASN A 451 10.63 -25.80 6.44
C ASN A 451 11.15 -24.36 6.25
N VAL A 452 10.27 -23.35 6.28
CA VAL A 452 10.59 -21.97 5.88
C VAL A 452 10.42 -21.01 7.07
N VAL A 453 11.49 -20.32 7.44
CA VAL A 453 11.47 -19.23 8.44
C VAL A 453 11.78 -17.92 7.76
N VAL A 454 10.94 -16.90 7.97
CA VAL A 454 11.08 -15.59 7.33
C VAL A 454 11.80 -14.61 8.26
N PHE A 455 12.69 -13.81 7.68
CA PHE A 455 13.50 -12.80 8.34
C PHE A 455 13.33 -11.45 7.63
N PRO A 456 13.50 -10.32 8.34
CA PRO A 456 13.43 -8.99 7.74
C PRO A 456 14.49 -8.72 6.67
N SER A 457 15.68 -9.32 6.80
CA SER A 457 16.75 -9.22 5.80
C SER A 457 17.71 -10.39 5.92
N ARG A 458 18.53 -10.58 4.88
CA ARG A 458 19.62 -11.57 4.89
C ARG A 458 20.60 -11.32 6.02
N ALA A 459 20.93 -10.05 6.29
CA ALA A 459 21.85 -9.68 7.36
C ALA A 459 21.33 -10.10 8.74
N VAL A 460 20.04 -9.87 9.00
CA VAL A 460 19.37 -10.28 10.25
C VAL A 460 19.34 -11.80 10.39
N ALA A 461 19.06 -12.53 9.31
CA ALA A 461 19.09 -14.00 9.33
C ALA A 461 20.47 -14.56 9.72
N ILE A 462 21.55 -13.99 9.17
CA ILE A 462 22.93 -14.40 9.47
C ILE A 462 23.30 -14.07 10.92
N GLU A 463 23.02 -12.86 11.39
CA GLU A 463 23.31 -12.48 12.78
C GLU A 463 22.55 -13.39 13.77
N ASN A 464 21.25 -13.61 13.53
CA ASN A 464 20.42 -14.44 14.39
C ASN A 464 20.91 -15.89 14.42
N ALA A 465 21.33 -16.45 13.28
CA ALA A 465 21.96 -17.76 13.22
C ALA A 465 23.25 -17.80 14.05
N LEU A 466 24.16 -16.83 13.88
CA LEU A 466 25.42 -16.79 14.62
C LEU A 466 25.18 -16.63 16.14
N ARG A 467 24.18 -15.86 16.57
CA ARG A 467 23.79 -15.74 17.99
C ARG A 467 23.23 -17.04 18.55
N LEU A 468 22.36 -17.71 17.81
CA LEU A 468 21.74 -18.97 18.23
C LEU A 468 22.79 -20.05 18.56
N PHE A 469 23.86 -20.12 17.77
CA PHE A 469 24.95 -21.08 18.02
C PHE A 469 26.07 -20.52 18.90
N SER A 470 26.27 -19.20 18.93
CA SER A 470 27.38 -18.51 19.60
C SER A 470 28.75 -19.21 19.40
N PRO A 471 29.18 -19.44 18.15
CA PRO A 471 30.39 -20.21 17.87
C PRO A 471 31.64 -19.46 18.32
N ALA A 472 32.59 -20.16 18.96
CA ALA A 472 33.90 -19.60 19.28
C ALA A 472 34.67 -19.18 18.02
N LEU A 473 34.47 -19.92 16.93
CA LEU A 473 34.96 -19.57 15.60
C LEU A 473 33.91 -19.86 14.53
N ALA A 474 33.56 -18.83 13.77
CA ALA A 474 32.81 -18.92 12.53
C ALA A 474 33.67 -18.47 11.35
N ILE A 475 33.45 -19.09 10.19
CA ILE A 475 33.95 -18.58 8.92
C ILE A 475 32.78 -17.99 8.15
N VAL A 476 32.93 -16.76 7.67
CA VAL A 476 31.89 -16.05 6.93
C VAL A 476 32.46 -15.50 5.62
N ASP A 477 31.75 -15.67 4.51
CA ASP A 477 32.09 -15.02 3.23
C ASP A 477 32.21 -13.50 3.41
N GLU A 478 33.32 -12.92 2.93
CA GLU A 478 33.63 -11.48 3.00
C GLU A 478 32.46 -10.57 2.56
N HIS A 479 31.66 -10.98 1.58
CA HIS A 479 30.53 -10.16 1.12
C HIS A 479 29.36 -10.11 2.11
N LEU A 480 29.33 -11.05 3.05
CA LEU A 480 28.28 -11.20 4.06
C LEU A 480 28.69 -10.62 5.42
N THR A 481 29.96 -10.23 5.61
CA THR A 481 30.49 -9.73 6.90
C THR A 481 30.19 -8.26 7.14
N ARG A 482 29.90 -7.48 6.09
CA ARG A 482 29.65 -6.03 6.15
C ARG A 482 28.65 -5.60 7.24
N HIS A 483 27.65 -6.44 7.49
CA HIS A 483 26.58 -6.15 8.44
C HIS A 483 26.76 -6.84 9.79
N LEU A 484 27.87 -7.54 10.03
CA LEU A 484 28.15 -8.17 11.32
C LEU A 484 28.72 -7.17 12.33
N PRO A 485 28.56 -7.42 13.64
CA PRO A 485 29.20 -6.63 14.69
C PRO A 485 30.71 -6.52 14.48
N LYS A 486 31.26 -5.29 14.51
CA LYS A 486 32.69 -5.05 14.25
C LYS A 486 33.62 -5.86 15.16
N GLN A 487 33.21 -6.09 16.40
CA GLN A 487 33.97 -6.86 17.39
C GLN A 487 34.15 -8.33 17.03
N TRP A 488 33.20 -8.91 16.28
CA TRP A 488 33.32 -10.30 15.83
C TRP A 488 34.43 -10.44 14.79
N LEU A 489 34.69 -9.38 14.01
CA LEU A 489 35.72 -9.36 12.97
C LEU A 489 37.11 -8.96 13.50
N THR A 490 37.17 -8.16 14.58
CA THR A 490 38.43 -7.66 15.15
C THR A 490 38.95 -8.48 16.32
N SER A 491 38.19 -9.46 16.82
CA SER A 491 38.62 -10.34 17.90
C SER A 491 39.68 -11.34 17.42
N LEU A 492 40.86 -11.32 18.05
CA LEU A 492 41.93 -12.28 17.77
C LEU A 492 41.68 -13.56 18.59
N ALA A 493 41.21 -14.62 17.93
CA ALA A 493 40.84 -15.91 18.55
C ALA A 493 42.00 -16.71 19.21
N ILE A 494 43.23 -16.18 19.31
CA ILE A 494 44.42 -17.00 19.63
C ILE A 494 44.90 -16.85 21.10
N GLU A 495 44.44 -15.85 21.86
CA GLU A 495 44.82 -15.70 23.27
C GLU A 495 43.60 -15.85 24.18
N GLY A 496 43.47 -17.07 24.73
CA GLY A 496 42.25 -17.58 25.38
C GLY A 496 41.53 -16.61 26.32
N LYS A 497 40.28 -16.28 25.96
CA LYS A 497 39.26 -15.73 26.87
C LYS A 497 37.83 -16.14 26.48
N ALA A 498 37.00 -16.20 27.53
CA ALA A 498 35.54 -16.27 27.65
C ALA A 498 34.75 -17.29 26.78
N LYS A 499 34.06 -18.22 27.46
CA LYS A 499 32.94 -19.01 26.90
C LYS A 499 31.91 -18.05 26.27
N ASP A 500 31.35 -18.43 25.13
CA ASP A 500 30.25 -17.74 24.41
C ASP A 500 30.61 -16.42 23.71
N THR A 501 31.88 -16.19 23.33
CA THR A 501 32.26 -15.05 22.48
C THR A 501 32.35 -15.46 21.02
N VAL A 502 31.65 -14.76 20.12
CA VAL A 502 31.66 -15.04 18.68
C VAL A 502 32.87 -14.38 18.02
N THR A 503 33.70 -15.20 17.36
CA THR A 503 34.77 -14.72 16.47
C THR A 503 34.47 -15.10 15.03
N VAL A 504 34.61 -14.17 14.11
CA VAL A 504 34.36 -14.36 12.67
C VAL A 504 35.66 -14.14 11.90
N ILE A 505 36.05 -15.12 11.10
CA ILE A 505 37.12 -14.99 10.11
C ILE A 505 36.47 -14.86 8.73
N GLU A 506 36.86 -13.82 8.00
CA GLU A 506 36.43 -13.60 6.63
C GLU A 506 37.07 -14.63 5.70
N ALA A 507 36.28 -15.19 4.78
CA ALA A 507 36.76 -16.14 3.79
C ALA A 507 36.38 -15.73 2.36
N PRO A 508 37.20 -16.13 1.37
CA PRO A 508 36.84 -15.99 -0.02
C PRO A 508 35.65 -16.87 -0.37
N ARG A 509 34.85 -16.41 -1.34
CA ARG A 509 33.64 -17.09 -1.81
C ARG A 509 33.90 -18.37 -2.62
N GLN A 510 35.12 -18.60 -3.09
CA GLN A 510 35.47 -19.78 -3.89
C GLN A 510 35.53 -21.04 -3.02
N SER A 511 34.79 -22.07 -3.42
CA SER A 511 34.60 -23.27 -2.61
C SER A 511 35.90 -24.01 -2.26
N ASP A 512 36.86 -24.12 -3.19
CA ASP A 512 38.13 -24.82 -2.96
C ASP A 512 38.96 -24.18 -1.83
N LEU A 513 39.05 -22.85 -1.83
CA LEU A 513 39.77 -22.09 -0.79
C LEU A 513 39.05 -22.17 0.55
N LEU A 514 37.71 -22.08 0.53
CA LEU A 514 36.91 -22.22 1.73
C LEU A 514 37.03 -23.62 2.34
N ILE A 515 37.05 -24.68 1.52
CA ILE A 515 37.28 -26.07 1.97
C ILE A 515 38.64 -26.19 2.66
N GLU A 516 39.69 -25.56 2.13
CA GLU A 516 41.00 -25.54 2.77
C GLU A 516 40.94 -24.86 4.15
N LEU A 517 40.31 -23.68 4.23
CA LEU A 517 40.14 -22.94 5.48
C LEU A 517 39.33 -23.75 6.52
N ILE A 518 38.23 -24.39 6.12
CA ILE A 518 37.41 -25.22 7.01
C ILE A 518 38.24 -26.37 7.59
N ARG A 519 39.04 -27.07 6.76
CA ARG A 519 39.90 -28.17 7.21
C ARG A 519 40.98 -27.72 8.20
N LYS A 520 41.55 -26.54 7.97
CA LYS A 520 42.66 -26.00 8.77
C LYS A 520 42.19 -25.38 10.08
N LEU A 521 41.16 -24.55 10.02
CA LEU A 521 40.68 -23.74 11.14
C LEU A 521 39.62 -24.44 11.97
N LYS A 522 38.95 -25.46 11.41
CA LYS A 522 37.92 -26.27 12.05
C LYS A 522 36.83 -25.41 12.73
N PRO A 523 36.16 -24.51 11.99
CA PRO A 523 35.14 -23.64 12.55
C PRO A 523 33.93 -24.44 13.04
N GLN A 524 33.14 -23.85 13.93
CA GLN A 524 31.89 -24.48 14.38
C GLN A 524 30.71 -24.12 13.48
N VAL A 525 30.74 -22.93 12.86
CA VAL A 525 29.73 -22.47 11.90
C VAL A 525 30.43 -21.90 10.67
N VAL A 526 29.87 -22.20 9.50
CA VAL A 526 30.30 -21.64 8.20
C VAL A 526 29.10 -20.97 7.57
N VAL A 527 29.24 -19.70 7.16
CA VAL A 527 28.23 -18.96 6.41
C VAL A 527 28.86 -18.52 5.09
N THR A 528 28.37 -18.99 3.95
CA THR A 528 29.01 -18.68 2.66
C THR A 528 28.01 -18.51 1.54
N GLY A 529 28.33 -17.66 0.56
CA GLY A 529 27.70 -17.72 -0.76
C GLY A 529 28.37 -18.77 -1.66
N MET A 530 28.03 -18.76 -2.94
CA MET A 530 28.73 -19.50 -3.99
C MET A 530 29.22 -18.56 -5.09
N ALA A 531 30.41 -18.82 -5.64
CA ALA A 531 30.87 -18.13 -6.84
C ALA A 531 29.95 -18.45 -8.03
N GLN A 532 29.79 -17.51 -8.96
CA GLN A 532 28.80 -17.61 -10.05
C GLN A 532 28.96 -18.87 -10.92
N PHE A 533 30.19 -19.30 -11.19
CA PHE A 533 30.45 -20.51 -11.98
C PHE A 533 30.23 -21.81 -11.18
N GLU A 534 30.40 -21.78 -9.85
CA GLU A 534 30.17 -22.93 -8.96
C GLU A 534 28.69 -23.14 -8.66
N ALA A 535 27.91 -22.05 -8.66
CA ALA A 535 26.49 -22.05 -8.35
C ALA A 535 25.62 -22.82 -9.35
N ILE A 536 26.14 -23.25 -10.50
CA ILE A 536 25.37 -23.91 -11.57
C ILE A 536 25.18 -25.42 -11.31
N THR A 537 26.15 -26.07 -10.66
CA THR A 537 26.17 -27.53 -10.42
C THR A 537 26.21 -27.86 -8.94
N SER A 538 25.75 -29.04 -8.52
CA SER A 538 25.73 -29.41 -7.10
C SER A 538 27.12 -29.73 -6.53
N ALA A 539 28.17 -29.87 -7.35
CA ALA A 539 29.47 -30.38 -6.93
C ALA A 539 30.13 -29.56 -5.81
N ALA A 540 30.18 -28.24 -5.95
CA ALA A 540 30.75 -27.36 -4.93
C ALA A 540 29.97 -27.44 -3.61
N PHE A 541 28.64 -27.46 -3.69
CA PHE A 541 27.78 -27.59 -2.52
C PHE A 541 27.94 -28.95 -1.82
N GLU A 542 28.02 -30.04 -2.59
CA GLU A 542 28.27 -31.39 -2.05
C GLU A 542 29.63 -31.48 -1.35
N ASN A 543 30.67 -30.87 -1.92
CA ASN A 543 31.99 -30.80 -1.29
C ASN A 543 31.96 -29.99 0.01
N LEU A 544 31.24 -28.87 0.05
CA LEU A 544 31.04 -28.06 1.25
C LEU A 544 30.27 -28.83 2.33
N LEU A 545 29.20 -29.55 1.96
CA LEU A 545 28.47 -30.42 2.87
C LEU A 545 29.37 -31.51 3.46
N SER A 546 30.21 -32.14 2.64
CA SER A 546 31.15 -33.18 3.08
C SER A 546 32.19 -32.63 4.05
N VAL A 547 32.87 -31.53 3.73
CA VAL A 547 33.94 -31.01 4.58
C VAL A 547 33.40 -30.47 5.91
N THR A 548 32.23 -29.82 5.90
CA THR A 548 31.60 -29.32 7.12
C THR A 548 31.12 -30.46 7.99
N LYS A 549 30.59 -31.53 7.39
CA LYS A 549 30.30 -32.79 8.09
C LYS A 549 31.57 -33.33 8.74
N ASP A 550 32.65 -33.55 8.00
CA ASP A 550 33.90 -34.15 8.51
C ASP A 550 34.50 -33.41 9.70
N VAL A 551 34.37 -32.08 9.73
CA VAL A 551 34.85 -31.20 10.79
C VAL A 551 33.86 -31.09 11.96
N GLY A 552 32.57 -31.38 11.74
CA GLY A 552 31.49 -31.17 12.71
C GLY A 552 30.95 -29.73 12.72
N SER A 553 31.14 -28.99 11.63
CA SER A 553 30.64 -27.62 11.44
C SER A 553 29.19 -27.61 10.95
N ARG A 554 28.43 -26.58 11.33
CA ARG A 554 27.16 -26.25 10.67
C ARG A 554 27.39 -25.35 9.46
N LEU A 555 26.60 -25.54 8.40
CA LEU A 555 26.70 -24.80 7.14
C LEU A 555 25.43 -23.96 6.91
N PHE A 556 25.59 -22.67 6.69
CA PHE A 556 24.57 -21.77 6.15
C PHE A 556 25.00 -21.34 4.75
N ILE A 557 24.26 -21.77 3.73
CA ILE A 557 24.57 -21.45 2.33
C ILE A 557 23.65 -20.33 1.84
N ASP A 558 24.20 -19.18 1.48
CA ASP A 558 23.47 -18.05 0.90
C ASP A 558 23.33 -18.23 -0.60
N ILE A 559 22.09 -18.32 -1.09
CA ILE A 559 21.78 -18.39 -2.53
C ILE A 559 21.10 -17.13 -3.07
N SER A 560 21.05 -16.05 -2.28
CA SER A 560 20.34 -14.80 -2.62
C SER A 560 20.67 -14.25 -4.00
N GLU A 561 21.96 -14.24 -4.38
CA GLU A 561 22.41 -13.75 -5.70
C GLU A 561 22.00 -14.67 -6.85
N HIS A 562 21.75 -15.95 -6.56
CA HIS A 562 21.46 -17.01 -7.54
C HIS A 562 20.00 -17.47 -7.50
N LEU A 563 19.16 -16.83 -6.69
CA LEU A 563 17.71 -17.02 -6.68
C LEU A 563 17.08 -16.09 -7.71
N GLU A 564 16.23 -16.63 -8.55
CA GLU A 564 15.54 -15.91 -9.62
C GLU A 564 14.05 -16.23 -9.56
N LEU A 565 13.23 -15.21 -9.38
CA LEU A 565 11.77 -15.33 -9.39
C LEU A 565 11.30 -15.25 -10.84
N SER A 566 11.30 -16.39 -11.52
CA SER A 566 10.97 -16.49 -12.95
C SER A 566 10.22 -17.79 -13.24
N SER A 567 9.44 -17.79 -14.32
CA SER A 567 8.79 -19.00 -14.84
C SER A 567 9.77 -19.98 -15.48
N LEU A 568 10.98 -19.52 -15.81
CA LEU A 568 12.11 -20.34 -16.27
C LEU A 568 13.37 -19.94 -15.48
N PRO A 569 13.48 -20.34 -14.20
CA PRO A 569 14.58 -19.93 -13.37
C PRO A 569 15.89 -20.54 -13.86
N SER A 570 16.98 -19.77 -13.74
CA SER A 570 18.33 -20.25 -14.04
C SER A 570 18.75 -21.45 -13.17
N SER A 571 19.72 -22.21 -13.68
CA SER A 571 20.23 -23.41 -13.02
C SER A 571 20.95 -23.06 -11.72
N ASN A 572 20.47 -23.59 -10.60
CA ASN A 572 21.10 -23.46 -9.28
C ASN A 572 21.48 -24.83 -8.70
N GLY A 573 22.76 -25.03 -8.39
CA GLY A 573 23.35 -26.28 -7.92
C GLY A 573 22.85 -26.73 -6.54
N VAL A 574 22.56 -25.79 -5.64
CA VAL A 574 21.96 -26.08 -4.32
C VAL A 574 20.52 -26.55 -4.48
N LEU A 575 19.73 -25.86 -5.32
CA LEU A 575 18.34 -26.27 -5.57
C LEU A 575 18.27 -27.59 -6.34
N LYS A 576 19.18 -27.84 -7.28
CA LYS A 576 19.32 -29.13 -7.97
C LYS A 576 19.63 -30.27 -7.00
N TYR A 577 20.51 -30.04 -6.02
CA TYR A 577 20.77 -31.01 -4.96
C TYR A 577 19.47 -31.32 -4.19
N LEU A 578 18.73 -30.29 -3.78
CA LEU A 578 17.48 -30.44 -3.00
C LEU A 578 16.35 -31.14 -3.75
N ALA A 579 16.32 -31.04 -5.08
CA ALA A 579 15.35 -31.75 -5.90
C ALA A 579 15.53 -33.28 -5.83
N GLY A 580 16.78 -33.75 -5.64
CA GLY A 580 17.10 -35.19 -5.59
C GLY A 580 17.42 -35.75 -4.21
N LYS A 581 17.82 -34.90 -3.24
CA LYS A 581 18.27 -35.30 -1.90
C LYS A 581 17.64 -34.39 -0.83
N THR A 582 17.35 -34.92 0.35
CA THR A 582 16.91 -34.07 1.48
C THR A 582 18.08 -33.22 2.00
N LEU A 583 17.78 -32.05 2.55
CA LEU A 583 18.82 -31.21 3.17
C LEU A 583 19.37 -31.89 4.43
N PRO A 584 20.71 -32.06 4.60
CA PRO A 584 21.29 -32.60 5.82
C PRO A 584 21.01 -31.71 7.05
N SER A 585 20.92 -32.31 8.24
CA SER A 585 20.56 -31.59 9.49
C SER A 585 21.55 -30.53 9.97
N HIS A 586 22.76 -30.53 9.41
CA HIS A 586 23.80 -29.55 9.71
C HIS A 586 23.80 -28.36 8.76
N ALA A 587 22.96 -28.39 7.72
CA ALA A 587 22.89 -27.37 6.70
C ALA A 587 21.54 -26.64 6.72
N ALA A 588 21.59 -25.33 6.46
CA ALA A 588 20.43 -24.49 6.19
C ALA A 588 20.74 -23.60 5.00
N ILE A 589 19.70 -23.25 4.23
CA ILE A 589 19.84 -22.38 3.05
C ILE A 589 19.27 -21.01 3.39
N LEU A 590 19.97 -19.95 3.02
CA LEU A 590 19.54 -18.56 3.17
C LEU A 590 19.19 -17.97 1.80
N CYS A 591 18.03 -17.33 1.73
CA CYS A 591 17.48 -16.72 0.52
C CYS A 591 16.97 -15.31 0.83
N GLY A 592 17.76 -14.29 0.51
CA GLY A 592 17.36 -12.88 0.52
C GLY A 592 16.77 -12.48 -0.83
N LEU A 593 15.62 -11.80 -0.80
CA LEU A 593 15.00 -11.20 -1.97
C LEU A 593 15.60 -9.80 -2.17
N VAL A 594 16.79 -9.77 -2.78
CA VAL A 594 17.67 -8.58 -2.84
C VAL A 594 17.71 -7.90 -4.23
N LYS A 595 16.94 -8.39 -5.20
CA LYS A 595 16.94 -7.92 -6.60
C LYS A 595 15.78 -6.97 -6.93
N ASN A 596 15.15 -6.38 -5.91
CA ASN A 596 13.97 -5.54 -6.07
C ASN A 596 14.33 -4.19 -6.71
N GLN A 597 13.76 -3.92 -7.89
CA GLN A 597 13.93 -2.65 -8.60
C GLN A 597 12.77 -1.68 -8.38
N VAL A 598 11.61 -2.18 -7.95
CA VAL A 598 10.40 -1.37 -7.69
C VAL A 598 10.55 -0.59 -6.38
N TYR A 599 11.03 -1.26 -5.34
CA TYR A 599 11.21 -0.74 -3.99
C TYR A 599 12.59 -1.18 -3.46
N SER A 600 13.63 -0.45 -3.85
CA SER A 600 15.03 -0.91 -3.71
C SER A 600 15.51 -1.15 -2.28
N ASP A 601 14.92 -0.49 -1.28
CA ASP A 601 15.24 -0.69 0.13
C ASP A 601 14.28 -1.69 0.84
N LEU A 602 13.32 -2.28 0.12
CA LEU A 602 12.38 -3.28 0.64
C LEU A 602 13.01 -4.67 0.51
N GLU A 603 13.38 -5.27 1.63
CA GLU A 603 13.96 -6.61 1.69
C GLU A 603 13.09 -7.54 2.54
N VAL A 604 13.06 -8.81 2.13
CA VAL A 604 12.63 -9.95 2.95
C VAL A 604 13.62 -11.07 2.67
N ALA A 605 13.99 -11.83 3.69
CA ALA A 605 14.76 -13.06 3.53
C ALA A 605 14.01 -14.25 4.13
N PHE A 606 14.36 -15.45 3.70
CA PHE A 606 13.89 -16.68 4.33
C PHE A 606 15.01 -17.70 4.41
N ALA A 607 14.94 -18.53 5.45
CA ALA A 607 15.81 -19.68 5.64
C ALA A 607 15.04 -20.98 5.40
N ILE A 608 15.66 -21.94 4.74
CA ILE A 608 15.14 -23.29 4.54
C ILE A 608 15.93 -24.25 5.42
N SER A 609 15.22 -24.99 6.27
CA SER A 609 15.75 -26.10 7.08
C SER A 609 14.78 -27.28 7.06
N GLU A 610 15.29 -28.46 6.74
CA GLU A 610 14.54 -29.72 6.89
C GLU A 610 14.77 -30.39 8.25
N ASP A 611 15.63 -29.81 9.10
CA ASP A 611 15.75 -30.16 10.51
C ASP A 611 14.74 -29.37 11.36
N ALA A 612 13.81 -30.09 11.99
CA ALA A 612 12.73 -29.51 12.78
C ALA A 612 13.21 -28.76 14.04
N ALA A 613 14.32 -29.18 14.64
CA ALA A 613 14.88 -28.51 15.81
C ALA A 613 15.53 -27.18 15.42
N VAL A 614 16.25 -27.14 14.30
CA VAL A 614 16.84 -25.90 13.75
C VAL A 614 15.74 -24.95 13.28
N TYR A 615 14.73 -25.45 12.54
CA TYR A 615 13.58 -24.63 12.13
C TYR A 615 12.90 -23.98 13.34
N ARG A 616 12.56 -24.77 14.37
CA ARG A 616 11.91 -24.27 15.58
C ARG A 616 12.77 -23.24 16.29
N ALA A 617 14.06 -23.50 16.45
CA ALA A 617 14.98 -22.58 17.10
C ALA A 617 15.12 -21.26 16.34
N LEU A 618 15.19 -21.29 15.00
CA LEU A 618 15.22 -20.08 14.17
C LEU A 618 13.91 -19.29 14.27
N SER A 619 12.76 -19.97 14.22
CA SER A 619 11.43 -19.39 14.41
C SER A 619 11.26 -18.69 15.77
N GLN A 620 11.78 -19.29 16.83
CA GLN A 620 11.73 -18.71 18.18
C GLN A 620 12.77 -17.58 18.34
N THR A 621 13.92 -17.68 17.66
CA THR A 621 14.95 -16.64 17.69
C THR A 621 14.45 -15.35 17.04
N ILE A 622 13.73 -15.43 15.90
CA ILE A 622 13.16 -14.23 15.26
C ILE A 622 12.11 -13.57 16.17
N GLU A 623 11.28 -14.34 16.88
CA GLU A 623 10.31 -13.81 17.84
C GLU A 623 10.99 -13.03 18.98
N LEU A 624 12.10 -13.53 19.54
CA LEU A 624 12.81 -12.85 20.63
C LEU A 624 13.64 -11.65 20.17
N LEU A 625 14.27 -11.76 19.00
CA LEU A 625 15.27 -10.78 18.57
C LEU A 625 14.70 -9.66 17.69
N GLU A 626 13.66 -9.95 16.92
CA GLU A 626 13.04 -8.99 15.98
C GLU A 626 11.54 -8.80 16.25
N GLY A 627 10.89 -9.75 16.91
CA GLY A 627 9.45 -9.78 17.14
C GLY A 627 8.69 -10.41 15.97
N HIS A 628 8.88 -9.88 14.76
CA HIS A 628 8.34 -10.44 13.52
C HIS A 628 8.93 -9.74 12.30
N THR A 629 8.67 -10.31 11.13
CA THR A 629 8.94 -9.65 9.84
C THR A 629 7.74 -8.81 9.40
N SER A 630 7.99 -7.61 8.89
CA SER A 630 6.98 -6.70 8.33
C SER A 630 6.00 -7.44 7.41
N GLN A 631 4.70 -7.38 7.73
CA GLN A 631 3.66 -8.07 6.95
C GLN A 631 3.55 -7.48 5.53
N ILE A 632 3.61 -6.16 5.40
CA ILE A 632 3.48 -5.51 4.09
C ILE A 632 4.62 -5.84 3.13
N SER A 633 5.83 -6.05 3.66
CA SER A 633 6.97 -6.50 2.87
C SER A 633 6.77 -7.93 2.37
N GLN A 634 6.19 -8.80 3.20
CA GLN A 634 5.81 -10.16 2.80
C GLN A 634 4.65 -10.16 1.80
N HIS A 635 3.69 -9.25 1.91
CA HIS A 635 2.60 -9.09 0.93
C HIS A 635 3.11 -8.72 -0.46
N TYR A 636 4.10 -7.83 -0.56
CA TYR A 636 4.71 -7.47 -1.84
C TYR A 636 5.34 -8.68 -2.53
N TYR A 637 6.28 -9.36 -1.87
CA TYR A 637 6.90 -10.55 -2.45
C TYR A 637 5.93 -11.73 -2.61
N GLY A 638 4.94 -11.84 -1.71
CA GLY A 638 3.88 -12.83 -1.81
C GLY A 638 3.03 -12.63 -3.07
N CYS A 639 2.76 -11.39 -3.47
CA CYS A 639 2.11 -11.11 -4.74
C CYS A 639 2.91 -11.66 -5.92
N LEU A 640 4.22 -11.42 -5.96
CA LEU A 640 5.11 -11.93 -7.02
C LEU A 640 5.11 -13.47 -7.08
N PHE A 641 5.24 -14.15 -5.93
CA PHE A 641 5.16 -15.61 -5.88
C PHE A 641 3.79 -16.13 -6.33
N HIS A 642 2.70 -15.48 -5.89
CA HIS A 642 1.35 -15.84 -6.27
C HIS A 642 1.14 -15.72 -7.78
N GLU A 643 1.60 -14.63 -8.40
CA GLU A 643 1.48 -14.46 -9.85
C GLU A 643 2.24 -15.56 -10.61
N LEU A 644 3.44 -15.92 -10.18
CA LEU A 644 4.18 -17.05 -10.77
C LEU A 644 3.45 -18.38 -10.59
N LEU A 645 2.79 -18.60 -9.45
CA LEU A 645 2.10 -19.86 -9.16
C LEU A 645 0.70 -19.96 -9.78
N ALA A 646 0.01 -18.85 -10.01
CA ALA A 646 -1.37 -18.82 -10.48
C ALA A 646 -1.57 -19.47 -11.86
N PHE A 647 -0.52 -19.52 -12.69
CA PHE A 647 -0.56 -20.12 -14.03
C PHE A 647 -0.18 -21.61 -14.06
N GLN A 648 0.34 -22.16 -12.96
CA GLN A 648 0.78 -23.56 -12.90
C GLN A 648 -0.41 -24.47 -12.58
N ILE A 649 -0.54 -25.55 -13.36
CA ILE A 649 -1.46 -26.64 -13.02
C ILE A 649 -0.76 -27.47 -11.94
N ALA A 650 -1.28 -27.42 -10.71
CA ALA A 650 -0.75 -28.16 -9.58
C ALA A 650 -0.59 -29.67 -9.93
N ASP A 651 0.52 -30.26 -9.48
CA ASP A 651 0.78 -31.71 -9.50
C ASP A 651 0.79 -32.36 -10.90
N ARG A 652 1.09 -31.60 -11.97
CA ARG A 652 1.23 -32.13 -13.34
C ARG A 652 2.33 -33.19 -13.48
N HIS A 653 3.38 -33.11 -12.67
CA HIS A 653 4.51 -34.04 -12.68
C HIS A 653 4.56 -34.82 -11.36
N PRO A 654 4.72 -36.16 -11.41
CA PRO A 654 4.89 -36.95 -10.19
C PRO A 654 6.14 -36.46 -9.46
N GLN A 655 6.01 -36.28 -8.14
CA GLN A 655 7.15 -35.90 -7.31
C GLN A 655 8.19 -37.02 -7.34
N GLN A 656 9.43 -36.66 -7.62
CA GLN A 656 10.54 -37.60 -7.59
C GLN A 656 10.84 -37.96 -6.14
N GLU A 657 11.02 -39.25 -5.83
CA GLU A 657 11.47 -39.68 -4.51
C GLU A 657 12.86 -39.11 -4.24
N ARG A 658 13.00 -38.37 -3.15
CA ARG A 658 14.28 -37.82 -2.71
C ARG A 658 15.04 -38.86 -1.91
N LEU A 659 16.35 -38.96 -2.17
CA LEU A 659 17.23 -39.76 -1.33
C LEU A 659 17.35 -39.08 0.06
N PRO A 660 17.19 -39.84 1.16
CA PRO A 660 17.41 -39.28 2.49
C PRO A 660 18.87 -38.87 2.65
N ALA A 661 19.09 -37.74 3.31
CA ALA A 661 20.41 -37.30 3.72
C ALA A 661 21.06 -38.35 4.63
N GLU A 662 22.38 -38.50 4.52
CA GLU A 662 23.12 -39.37 5.42
C GLU A 662 22.95 -38.92 6.88
N VAL A 663 22.52 -39.83 7.75
CA VAL A 663 22.42 -39.59 9.20
C VAL A 663 23.81 -39.32 9.75
N ILE A 664 24.00 -38.17 10.41
CA ILE A 664 25.32 -37.74 10.86
C ILE A 664 25.58 -38.23 12.29
N PRO A 665 26.59 -39.10 12.53
CA PRO A 665 26.88 -39.63 13.86
C PRO A 665 27.78 -38.72 14.72
N GLN A 666 28.34 -37.64 14.15
CA GLN A 666 29.33 -36.79 14.79
C GLN A 666 28.73 -35.69 15.67
N LYS A 667 29.46 -35.31 16.72
CA LYS A 667 29.09 -34.27 17.69
C LYS A 667 29.25 -32.88 17.07
N MET A 668 28.17 -32.33 16.54
CA MET A 668 28.12 -30.95 16.03
C MET A 668 27.95 -29.92 17.14
N ILE A 669 28.21 -28.64 16.84
CA ILE A 669 27.82 -27.55 17.72
C ILE A 669 26.28 -27.56 17.92
N GLY A 670 25.87 -27.60 19.18
CA GLY A 670 24.48 -27.39 19.60
C GLY A 670 24.15 -25.91 19.72
N PHE A 671 22.92 -25.56 20.08
CA PHE A 671 22.60 -24.17 20.43
C PHE A 671 23.38 -23.75 21.69
N SER A 672 23.65 -22.46 21.84
CA SER A 672 24.37 -21.95 23.02
C SER A 672 23.62 -22.28 24.31
N SER A 673 24.31 -22.35 25.45
CA SER A 673 23.64 -22.66 26.72
C SER A 673 22.59 -21.61 27.10
N SER A 674 22.86 -20.33 26.81
CA SER A 674 21.90 -19.25 27.01
C SER A 674 20.67 -19.43 26.13
N ALA A 675 20.86 -19.67 24.82
CA ALA A 675 19.78 -19.91 23.88
C ALA A 675 18.95 -21.13 24.28
N MET A 676 19.58 -22.27 24.59
CA MET A 676 18.89 -23.48 25.04
C MET A 676 18.01 -23.26 26.28
N SER A 677 18.52 -22.55 27.28
CA SER A 677 17.76 -22.28 28.52
C SER A 677 16.57 -21.38 28.20
N THR A 678 16.80 -20.28 27.48
CA THR A 678 15.74 -19.33 27.14
C THR A 678 14.68 -19.94 26.24
N LEU A 679 15.06 -20.68 25.18
CA LEU A 679 14.11 -21.32 24.26
C LEU A 679 13.24 -22.39 24.94
N LYS A 680 13.68 -22.93 26.08
CA LYS A 680 12.92 -23.89 26.87
C LYS A 680 11.99 -23.22 27.89
N GLU A 681 12.41 -22.10 28.46
CA GLU A 681 11.70 -21.40 29.53
C GLU A 681 10.72 -20.33 29.02
N ALA A 682 11.04 -19.67 27.90
CA ALA A 682 10.23 -18.59 27.36
C ALA A 682 8.91 -19.09 26.77
N GLU A 683 7.89 -18.24 26.84
CA GLU A 683 6.60 -18.48 26.20
C GLU A 683 6.59 -17.87 24.80
N PHE A 684 6.35 -18.71 23.80
CA PHE A 684 6.34 -18.34 22.39
C PHE A 684 4.94 -18.38 21.79
N PHE A 685 4.81 -17.81 20.60
CA PHE A 685 3.63 -17.91 19.76
C PHE A 685 3.22 -19.36 19.48
N ILE A 686 1.92 -19.64 19.57
CA ILE A 686 1.34 -20.97 19.31
C ILE A 686 0.48 -20.87 18.04
N PRO A 687 0.87 -21.53 16.94
CA PRO A 687 0.10 -21.48 15.70
C PRO A 687 -1.21 -22.26 15.82
N ASP A 688 -2.19 -21.87 15.00
CA ASP A 688 -3.43 -22.62 14.83
C ASP A 688 -3.16 -24.07 14.41
N SER A 689 -4.00 -24.98 14.91
CA SER A 689 -4.03 -26.37 14.47
C SER A 689 -5.13 -26.58 13.44
N LYS A 690 -5.07 -27.68 12.68
CA LYS A 690 -6.15 -28.04 11.74
C LYS A 690 -7.50 -28.33 12.43
N GLU A 691 -7.48 -28.56 13.74
CA GLU A 691 -8.64 -29.03 14.52
C GLU A 691 -9.21 -27.95 15.46
N SER A 692 -8.47 -26.88 15.74
CA SER A 692 -8.90 -25.78 16.61
C SER A 692 -8.20 -24.46 16.29
N SER A 693 -8.99 -23.37 16.21
CA SER A 693 -8.48 -21.99 16.17
C SER A 693 -8.12 -21.51 17.57
N VAL A 694 -6.91 -21.00 17.76
CA VAL A 694 -6.43 -20.45 19.04
C VAL A 694 -6.83 -18.98 19.13
N ILE A 695 -7.39 -18.59 20.27
CA ILE A 695 -7.69 -17.19 20.57
C ILE A 695 -6.50 -16.59 21.33
N HIS A 696 -5.86 -15.56 20.76
CA HIS A 696 -4.64 -14.97 21.31
C HIS A 696 -4.92 -13.74 22.19
N MET A 697 -4.80 -13.91 23.51
CA MET A 697 -4.72 -12.80 24.50
C MET A 697 -3.30 -12.64 25.05
N ASP A 698 -2.30 -13.25 24.40
CA ASP A 698 -0.90 -13.33 24.84
C ASP A 698 0.07 -12.43 24.05
N LEU A 699 -0.45 -11.63 23.11
CA LEU A 699 0.35 -10.81 22.19
C LEU A 699 0.38 -9.33 22.57
N ASP A 700 1.56 -8.72 22.45
CA ASP A 700 1.81 -7.28 22.54
C ASP A 700 1.43 -6.54 21.25
N ARG A 701 0.23 -6.82 20.70
CA ARG A 701 -0.27 -6.19 19.46
C ARG A 701 -1.73 -5.80 19.60
N SER A 702 -2.13 -4.79 18.84
CA SER A 702 -3.52 -4.39 18.68
C SER A 702 -4.10 -5.05 17.43
N PHE A 703 -5.27 -5.65 17.58
CA PHE A 703 -6.15 -6.15 16.52
C PHE A 703 -7.45 -5.34 16.46
N LEU A 704 -7.41 -4.09 16.93
CA LEU A 704 -8.49 -3.13 16.70
C LEU A 704 -8.59 -2.75 15.21
N PRO A 705 -9.75 -2.23 14.76
CA PRO A 705 -9.91 -1.78 13.38
C PRO A 705 -8.85 -0.73 12.99
N VAL A 706 -8.24 -0.92 11.82
CA VAL A 706 -7.29 0.05 11.26
C VAL A 706 -8.07 1.23 10.65
N PRO A 707 -7.79 2.48 11.06
CA PRO A 707 -8.51 3.62 10.50
C PRO A 707 -8.23 3.86 9.01
N SER A 708 -9.20 4.42 8.30
CA SER A 708 -9.08 4.72 6.86
C SER A 708 -7.88 5.62 6.55
N ALA A 709 -7.56 6.59 7.41
CA ALA A 709 -6.39 7.46 7.24
C ALA A 709 -5.06 6.68 7.20
N VAL A 710 -4.96 5.58 7.96
CA VAL A 710 -3.79 4.68 7.94
C VAL A 710 -3.75 3.93 6.61
N ASN A 711 -4.85 3.31 6.20
CA ASN A 711 -4.95 2.60 4.91
C ASN A 711 -4.65 3.54 3.71
N ALA A 712 -5.13 4.78 3.75
CA ALA A 712 -4.85 5.82 2.76
C ALA A 712 -3.35 6.09 2.66
N SER A 713 -2.70 6.30 3.81
CA SER A 713 -1.28 6.64 3.91
C SER A 713 -0.38 5.48 3.50
N ILE A 714 -0.81 4.24 3.76
CA ILE A 714 -0.15 3.03 3.26
C ILE A 714 -0.26 2.97 1.75
N PHE A 715 -1.48 3.00 1.20
CA PHE A 715 -1.68 2.89 -0.24
C PHE A 715 -0.94 3.97 -1.01
N GLU A 716 -1.01 5.22 -0.54
CA GLU A 716 -0.29 6.34 -1.12
C GLU A 716 1.23 6.12 -1.15
N SER A 717 1.81 5.59 -0.07
CA SER A 717 3.25 5.35 -0.02
C SER A 717 3.73 4.41 -1.13
N PHE A 718 2.94 3.38 -1.46
CA PHE A 718 3.29 2.42 -2.51
C PHE A 718 2.96 2.94 -3.91
N VAL A 719 1.92 3.76 -4.06
CA VAL A 719 1.50 4.27 -5.37
C VAL A 719 2.45 5.33 -5.92
N ARG A 720 3.02 6.15 -5.04
CA ARG A 720 3.94 7.23 -5.43
C ARG A 720 5.20 6.69 -6.10
N GLN A 721 5.82 7.57 -6.87
CA GLN A 721 7.11 7.33 -7.50
C GLN A 721 8.12 8.38 -7.07
N ASN A 722 9.39 7.99 -7.01
CA ASN A 722 10.51 8.88 -6.70
C ASN A 722 10.32 9.67 -5.39
N ILE A 723 9.88 8.99 -4.32
CA ILE A 723 9.75 9.61 -3.00
C ILE A 723 11.14 10.10 -2.58
N THR A 724 11.25 11.40 -2.31
CA THR A 724 12.52 12.01 -1.93
C THR A 724 12.89 11.68 -0.49
N GLU A 725 14.18 11.75 -0.14
CA GLU A 725 14.63 11.55 1.25
C GLU A 725 13.90 12.48 2.22
N SER A 726 13.71 13.75 1.84
CA SER A 726 12.99 14.74 2.65
C SER A 726 11.55 14.33 2.90
N GLU A 727 10.88 13.66 1.97
CA GLU A 727 9.51 13.17 2.11
C GLU A 727 9.41 11.91 2.99
N THR A 728 10.50 11.18 3.18
CA THR A 728 10.58 10.05 4.11
C THR A 728 11.23 10.40 5.45
N ASP A 729 11.77 11.63 5.60
CA ASP A 729 12.37 12.08 6.84
C ASP A 729 11.31 12.29 7.93
N VAL A 730 11.33 11.43 8.94
CA VAL A 730 10.44 11.44 10.10
C VAL A 730 11.06 12.13 11.32
N ARG A 731 12.33 12.57 11.25
CA ARG A 731 13.10 13.03 12.41
C ARG A 731 12.40 14.16 13.15
N SER A 732 12.07 15.25 12.44
CA SER A 732 11.40 16.42 13.03
C SER A 732 10.01 16.09 13.57
N SER A 733 9.28 15.22 12.86
CA SER A 733 7.95 14.78 13.27
C SER A 733 7.97 13.96 14.56
N ILE A 734 8.96 13.07 14.75
CA ILE A 734 9.15 12.29 15.98
C ILE A 734 9.63 13.19 17.11
N GLN A 735 10.55 14.14 16.86
CA GLN A 735 10.98 15.11 17.87
C GLN A 735 9.80 15.92 18.41
N GLN A 736 8.91 16.38 17.53
CA GLN A 736 7.69 17.08 17.92
C GLN A 736 6.77 16.17 18.74
N LEU A 737 6.56 14.93 18.28
CA LEU A 737 5.74 13.94 18.98
C LEU A 737 6.23 13.69 20.40
N VAL A 738 7.51 13.35 20.60
CA VAL A 738 8.02 13.01 21.95
C VAL A 738 8.05 14.23 22.88
N LYS A 739 8.22 15.42 22.32
CA LYS A 739 8.12 16.68 23.06
C LYS A 739 6.67 16.95 23.50
N ASP A 740 5.71 16.82 22.60
CA ASP A 740 4.29 17.03 22.91
C ASP A 740 3.71 15.93 23.79
N SER A 741 4.21 14.69 23.63
CA SER A 741 3.71 13.52 24.34
C SER A 741 4.27 13.36 25.75
N TYR A 742 5.57 13.60 25.92
CA TYR A 742 6.31 13.28 27.15
C TYR A 742 7.19 14.43 27.65
N GLY A 743 7.26 15.55 26.94
CA GLY A 743 8.20 16.64 27.22
C GLY A 743 9.65 16.21 27.08
N PHE A 744 10.00 15.23 26.23
CA PHE A 744 11.39 14.76 26.14
C PHE A 744 12.27 15.75 25.35
N PRO A 745 13.45 16.15 25.87
CA PRO A 745 14.35 17.06 25.16
C PRO A 745 15.12 16.31 24.06
N ALA A 746 14.58 16.34 22.85
CA ALA A 746 15.25 15.86 21.64
C ALA A 746 15.67 17.07 20.78
N ASP A 747 16.88 17.58 21.00
CA ASP A 747 17.42 18.74 20.29
C ASP A 747 18.17 18.33 19.00
N GLY A 748 18.85 19.28 18.36
CA GLY A 748 19.65 19.00 17.16
C GLY A 748 20.85 18.06 17.40
N CYS A 749 21.28 17.89 18.65
CA CYS A 749 22.44 17.06 19.03
C CYS A 749 22.06 15.61 19.34
N SER A 750 20.78 15.32 19.59
CA SER A 750 20.28 13.95 19.79
C SER A 750 20.41 13.09 18.53
N GLU A 751 20.83 11.84 18.64
CA GLU A 751 20.76 10.88 17.54
C GLU A 751 19.42 10.13 17.58
N ILE A 752 18.76 9.98 16.43
CA ILE A 752 17.49 9.23 16.31
C ILE A 752 17.68 8.06 15.36
N LEU A 753 17.48 6.86 15.88
CA LEU A 753 17.65 5.59 15.19
C LEU A 753 16.29 4.96 14.94
N TYR A 754 16.13 4.26 13.82
CA TYR A 754 14.86 3.65 13.40
C TYR A 754 15.01 2.15 13.24
N GLY A 755 14.04 1.40 13.76
CA GLY A 755 13.93 -0.05 13.63
C GLY A 755 12.54 -0.45 13.12
N ASN A 756 12.45 -1.61 12.46
CA ASN A 756 11.14 -2.16 12.08
C ASN A 756 10.23 -2.41 13.29
N THR A 757 10.82 -2.73 14.44
CA THR A 757 10.13 -2.90 15.71
C THR A 757 10.93 -2.22 16.83
N CYS A 758 10.28 -1.85 17.92
CA CYS A 758 10.97 -1.40 19.13
C CYS A 758 11.88 -2.50 19.72
N LEU A 759 11.47 -3.77 19.63
CA LEU A 759 12.23 -4.92 20.12
C LEU A 759 13.59 -5.05 19.43
N ALA A 760 13.66 -4.85 18.11
CA ALA A 760 14.94 -4.87 17.38
C ALA A 760 15.92 -3.81 17.90
N LEU A 761 15.42 -2.60 18.21
CA LEU A 761 16.22 -1.51 18.80
C LEU A 761 16.63 -1.82 20.24
N PHE A 762 15.70 -2.32 21.05
CA PHE A 762 15.95 -2.75 22.42
C PHE A 762 17.07 -3.79 22.48
N ASN A 763 17.03 -4.80 21.60
CA ASN A 763 18.04 -5.83 21.56
C ASN A 763 19.43 -5.28 21.26
N LYS A 764 19.56 -4.23 20.44
CA LYS A 764 20.84 -3.53 20.25
C LYS A 764 21.28 -2.75 21.48
N LEU A 765 20.36 -2.15 22.24
CA LEU A 765 20.68 -1.55 23.55
C LEU A 765 21.21 -2.59 24.54
N VAL A 766 20.66 -3.81 24.54
CA VAL A 766 21.19 -4.90 25.38
C VAL A 766 22.64 -5.21 25.01
N LEU A 767 23.00 -5.20 23.73
CA LEU A 767 24.40 -5.38 23.31
C LEU A 767 25.30 -4.24 23.77
N CYS A 768 24.80 -3.01 23.73
CA CYS A 768 25.52 -1.86 24.27
C CYS A 768 25.78 -2.03 25.78
N CYS A 769 24.79 -2.55 26.53
CA CYS A 769 24.95 -2.88 27.95
C CYS A 769 26.03 -3.96 28.17
N ILE A 770 26.03 -5.03 27.36
CA ILE A 770 27.07 -6.07 27.42
C ILE A 770 28.46 -5.49 27.15
N GLN A 771 28.59 -4.63 26.14
CA GLN A 771 29.86 -3.99 25.79
C GLN A 771 30.37 -3.04 26.88
N ASP A 772 29.45 -2.35 27.58
CA ASP A 772 29.75 -1.53 28.75
C ASP A 772 30.07 -2.37 30.00
N GLN A 773 29.95 -3.70 29.92
CA GLN A 773 30.01 -4.62 31.07
C GLN A 773 29.00 -4.23 32.16
N GLY A 774 27.85 -3.72 31.71
CA GLY A 774 26.75 -3.29 32.55
C GLY A 774 25.90 -4.45 33.05
N THR A 775 25.03 -4.15 34.00
CA THR A 775 23.97 -5.06 34.45
C THR A 775 22.63 -4.41 34.13
N LEU A 776 21.77 -5.12 33.42
CA LEU A 776 20.44 -4.64 33.02
C LEU A 776 19.41 -4.99 34.09
N LEU A 777 18.82 -3.96 34.69
CA LEU A 777 17.84 -4.06 35.74
C LEU A 777 16.43 -3.93 35.17
N PHE A 778 15.60 -4.94 35.41
CA PHE A 778 14.19 -4.96 35.02
C PHE A 778 13.30 -4.90 36.27
N PRO A 779 12.20 -4.13 36.29
CA PRO A 779 11.19 -4.30 37.32
C PRO A 779 10.60 -5.71 37.27
N LEU A 780 10.23 -6.25 38.44
CA LEU A 780 9.37 -7.41 38.53
C LEU A 780 8.04 -7.06 37.84
N GLY A 781 7.64 -7.85 36.84
CA GLY A 781 6.55 -7.46 35.95
C GLY A 781 6.96 -6.60 34.76
N ALA A 782 8.20 -6.72 34.26
CA ALA A 782 8.56 -6.20 32.95
C ALA A 782 8.00 -7.08 31.82
N ASN A 783 8.11 -6.59 30.57
CA ASN A 783 7.77 -7.39 29.39
C ASN A 783 8.60 -8.70 29.34
N GLY A 784 7.92 -9.85 29.31
CA GLY A 784 8.56 -11.17 29.37
C GLY A 784 9.45 -11.48 28.18
N HIS A 785 9.13 -10.96 26.99
CA HIS A 785 9.97 -11.12 25.79
C HIS A 785 11.26 -10.32 25.91
N TYR A 786 11.23 -9.10 26.45
CA TYR A 786 12.45 -8.29 26.65
C TYR A 786 13.42 -8.96 27.64
N VAL A 787 12.88 -9.49 28.75
CA VAL A 787 13.67 -10.25 29.73
C VAL A 787 14.27 -11.50 29.09
N SER A 788 13.46 -12.22 28.29
CA SER A 788 13.91 -13.43 27.58
C SER A 788 14.97 -13.12 26.53
N ALA A 789 14.81 -12.05 25.75
CA ALA A 789 15.77 -11.63 24.74
C ALA A 789 17.11 -11.22 25.37
N ALA A 790 17.09 -10.52 26.50
CA ALA A 790 18.31 -10.20 27.25
C ALA A 790 19.04 -11.46 27.76
N LYS A 791 18.30 -12.44 28.28
CA LYS A 791 18.86 -13.74 28.68
C LYS A 791 19.39 -14.54 27.49
N PHE A 792 18.71 -14.50 26.35
CA PHE A 792 19.11 -15.21 25.13
C PHE A 792 20.51 -14.80 24.68
N VAL A 793 20.78 -13.48 24.67
CA VAL A 793 22.11 -12.92 24.34
C VAL A 793 23.09 -12.92 25.52
N ASN A 794 22.76 -13.62 26.61
CA ASN A 794 23.60 -13.79 27.80
C ASN A 794 23.98 -12.46 28.49
N ALA A 795 23.06 -11.49 28.52
CA ALA A 795 23.27 -10.25 29.28
C ALA A 795 23.19 -10.52 30.79
N ASN A 796 23.98 -9.78 31.57
CA ASN A 796 23.83 -9.79 33.02
C ASN A 796 22.55 -9.03 33.40
N THR A 797 21.58 -9.71 34.01
CA THR A 797 20.28 -9.12 34.36
C THR A 797 20.00 -9.23 35.85
N LEU A 798 19.34 -8.23 36.42
CA LEU A 798 18.87 -8.24 37.80
C LEU A 798 17.42 -7.73 37.88
N THR A 799 16.62 -8.29 38.79
CA THR A 799 15.22 -7.91 38.95
C THR A 799 15.04 -6.92 40.10
N ILE A 800 14.37 -5.80 39.86
CA ILE A 800 13.96 -4.81 40.87
C ILE A 800 12.60 -5.24 41.42
N PRO A 801 12.46 -5.54 42.72
CA PRO A 801 11.16 -5.93 43.29
C PRO A 801 10.09 -4.84 43.14
N THR A 802 8.86 -5.25 42.81
CA THR A 802 7.67 -4.39 42.75
C THR A 802 6.52 -5.05 43.51
N LYS A 803 5.47 -4.29 43.84
CA LYS A 803 4.34 -4.79 44.64
C LYS A 803 3.00 -4.34 44.08
N LEU A 804 1.94 -5.08 44.37
CA LEU A 804 0.59 -4.79 43.88
C LEU A 804 0.05 -3.46 44.43
N GLU A 805 0.38 -3.09 45.68
CA GLU A 805 -0.11 -1.87 46.32
C GLU A 805 0.35 -0.59 45.61
N SER A 806 1.50 -0.64 44.92
CA SER A 806 2.02 0.44 44.08
C SER A 806 1.61 0.31 42.60
N GLY A 807 0.74 -0.65 42.25
CA GLY A 807 0.41 -0.99 40.86
C GLY A 807 1.59 -1.60 40.10
N PHE A 808 2.48 -2.28 40.82
CA PHE A 808 3.76 -2.80 40.32
C PHE A 808 4.73 -1.74 39.80
N LYS A 809 4.59 -0.49 40.25
CA LYS A 809 5.57 0.57 40.00
C LYS A 809 6.88 0.29 40.75
N ILE A 810 7.99 0.74 40.17
CA ILE A 810 9.29 0.81 40.86
C ILE A 810 9.17 1.84 41.98
N GLU A 811 9.46 1.42 43.21
CA GLU A 811 9.54 2.32 44.35
C GLU A 811 10.97 2.93 44.42
N PRO A 812 11.12 4.27 44.60
CA PRO A 812 12.44 4.92 44.60
C PRO A 812 13.42 4.37 45.64
N ARG A 813 12.93 3.96 46.81
CA ARG A 813 13.76 3.35 47.87
C ARG A 813 14.30 1.99 47.43
N VAL A 814 13.44 1.13 46.89
CA VAL A 814 13.82 -0.20 46.39
C VAL A 814 14.80 -0.08 45.23
N LEU A 815 14.60 0.91 44.35
CA LEU A 815 15.55 1.20 43.28
C LEU A 815 16.92 1.61 43.84
N ALA A 816 16.98 2.51 44.81
CA ALA A 816 18.23 2.95 45.43
C ALA A 816 18.99 1.78 46.08
N ASP A 817 18.29 0.95 46.87
CA ASP A 817 18.86 -0.23 47.52
C ASP A 817 19.43 -1.21 46.48
N THR A 818 18.73 -1.39 45.37
CA THR A 818 19.17 -2.28 44.29
C THR A 818 20.41 -1.73 43.57
N LEU A 819 20.40 -0.44 43.22
CA LEU A 819 21.51 0.22 42.52
C LEU A 819 22.80 0.31 43.35
N GLU A 820 22.70 0.31 44.67
CA GLU A 820 23.87 0.26 45.56
C GLU A 820 24.67 -1.04 45.41
N THR A 821 24.01 -2.14 45.01
CA THR A 821 24.63 -3.45 44.86
C THR A 821 25.24 -3.73 43.49
N VAL A 822 25.09 -2.81 42.52
CA VAL A 822 25.39 -3.04 41.11
C VAL A 822 26.40 -2.02 40.56
N SER A 823 27.42 -2.50 39.86
CA SER A 823 28.32 -1.65 39.07
C SER A 823 27.79 -1.43 37.65
N ARG A 824 27.85 -0.18 37.15
CA ARG A 824 27.34 0.21 35.83
C ARG A 824 25.89 -0.24 35.58
N PRO A 825 24.94 0.22 36.41
CA PRO A 825 23.55 -0.20 36.29
C PRO A 825 22.90 0.39 35.03
N TRP A 826 22.16 -0.45 34.30
CA TRP A 826 21.26 -0.06 33.23
C TRP A 826 19.82 -0.29 33.69
N VAL A 827 18.99 0.74 33.83
CA VAL A 827 17.63 0.62 34.38
C VAL A 827 16.61 0.70 33.25
N TYR A 828 15.78 -0.34 33.11
CA TYR A 828 14.65 -0.34 32.18
C TYR A 828 13.38 0.15 32.87
N ILE A 829 12.69 1.13 32.26
CA ILE A 829 11.44 1.71 32.75
C ILE A 829 10.44 1.74 31.60
N SER A 830 9.39 0.91 31.66
CA SER A 830 8.24 1.00 30.74
C SER A 830 7.28 2.07 31.24
N GLY A 831 7.12 3.17 30.50
CA GLY A 831 6.18 4.22 30.86
C GLY A 831 6.01 5.32 29.81
N PRO A 832 4.99 6.18 29.92
CA PRO A 832 4.14 6.31 31.10
C PRO A 832 3.23 5.12 31.41
N THR A 833 2.75 4.39 30.39
CA THR A 833 2.03 3.13 30.58
C THR A 833 2.98 1.96 30.81
N ILE A 834 2.75 1.22 31.89
CA ILE A 834 3.54 0.05 32.26
C ILE A 834 3.00 -1.18 31.53
N ASN A 835 3.81 -1.82 30.68
CA ASN A 835 3.50 -3.15 30.15
C ASN A 835 4.12 -4.23 31.06
N PRO A 836 3.34 -5.18 31.61
CA PRO A 836 1.98 -5.60 31.23
C PRO A 836 0.83 -5.12 32.12
N THR A 837 1.09 -4.28 33.12
CA THR A 837 0.12 -4.00 34.18
C THR A 837 -0.97 -3.01 33.77
N GLY A 838 -0.68 -2.12 32.82
CA GLY A 838 -1.59 -1.07 32.38
C GLY A 838 -1.69 0.12 33.34
N PHE A 839 -0.90 0.15 34.42
CA PHE A 839 -0.82 1.31 35.32
C PHE A 839 0.03 2.43 34.72
N LEU A 840 -0.18 3.66 35.21
CA LEU A 840 0.51 4.86 34.72
C LEU A 840 1.50 5.39 35.75
N TYR A 841 2.75 5.60 35.35
CA TYR A 841 3.69 6.43 36.09
C TYR A 841 3.28 7.90 36.02
N SER A 842 3.22 8.57 37.16
CA SER A 842 3.00 10.01 37.24
C SER A 842 4.29 10.80 36.94
N ASP A 843 4.16 12.10 36.70
CA ASP A 843 5.31 12.99 36.53
C ASP A 843 6.23 13.03 37.77
N SER A 844 5.66 12.97 38.98
CA SER A 844 6.46 12.87 40.21
C SER A 844 7.17 11.52 40.32
N ASP A 845 6.52 10.43 39.91
CA ASP A 845 7.11 9.09 39.99
C ASP A 845 8.40 9.06 39.14
N ILE A 846 8.34 9.51 37.88
CA ILE A 846 9.50 9.45 37.00
C ILE A 846 10.61 10.42 37.43
N GLN A 847 10.27 11.59 37.96
CA GLN A 847 11.26 12.53 38.50
C GLN A 847 12.06 11.92 39.66
N GLU A 848 11.39 11.24 40.59
CA GLU A 848 12.04 10.58 41.72
C GLU A 848 12.94 9.42 41.25
N LEU A 849 12.47 8.59 40.32
CA LEU A 849 13.25 7.48 39.75
C LEU A 849 14.50 7.96 39.02
N LEU A 850 14.39 9.01 38.20
CA LEU A 850 15.53 9.60 37.49
C LEU A 850 16.55 10.22 38.46
N SER A 851 16.07 10.86 39.54
CA SER A 851 16.93 11.41 40.59
C SER A 851 17.75 10.32 41.28
N VAL A 852 17.14 9.18 41.58
CA VAL A 852 17.83 8.00 42.12
C VAL A 852 18.83 7.46 41.10
N CYS A 853 18.44 7.27 39.85
CA CYS A 853 19.33 6.77 38.80
C CYS A 853 20.57 7.67 38.61
N ALA A 854 20.41 8.99 38.61
CA ALA A 854 21.51 9.95 38.46
C ALA A 854 22.49 9.92 39.63
N LYS A 855 22.00 9.75 40.87
CA LYS A 855 22.86 9.57 42.05
C LYS A 855 23.83 8.39 41.89
N TYR A 856 23.36 7.29 41.30
CA TYR A 856 24.17 6.08 41.11
C TYR A 856 24.89 6.06 39.75
N GLY A 857 24.60 7.00 38.84
CA GLY A 857 25.23 7.09 37.53
C GLY A 857 24.72 6.03 36.56
N ALA A 858 23.45 5.66 36.68
CA ALA A 858 22.81 4.61 35.88
C ALA A 858 22.51 5.08 34.46
N ARG A 859 22.57 4.17 33.49
CA ARG A 859 22.02 4.40 32.15
C ARG A 859 20.55 3.99 32.16
N VAL A 860 19.63 4.89 31.80
CA VAL A 860 18.19 4.63 31.87
C VAL A 860 17.63 4.45 30.48
N VAL A 861 16.90 3.35 30.26
CA VAL A 861 16.09 3.12 29.06
C VAL A 861 14.64 3.37 29.45
N ILE A 862 14.09 4.49 28.99
CA ILE A 862 12.67 4.79 29.11
C ILE A 862 11.99 4.24 27.86
N ASP A 863 11.11 3.25 28.03
CA ASP A 863 10.34 2.65 26.96
C ASP A 863 8.90 3.16 26.95
N THR A 864 8.58 4.00 25.96
CA THR A 864 7.23 4.53 25.71
C THR A 864 6.45 3.72 24.68
N SER A 865 6.98 2.59 24.18
CA SER A 865 6.37 1.81 23.07
C SER A 865 4.97 1.30 23.37
N PHE A 866 4.61 1.16 24.65
CA PHE A 866 3.29 0.69 25.09
C PHE A 866 2.34 1.84 25.51
N SER A 867 2.73 3.09 25.29
CA SER A 867 1.98 4.29 25.68
C SER A 867 1.22 4.91 24.50
N GLY A 868 0.41 5.94 24.76
CA GLY A 868 -0.42 6.65 23.78
C GLY A 868 -1.90 6.27 23.79
N LEU A 869 -2.23 5.11 24.38
CA LEU A 869 -3.59 4.58 24.51
C LEU A 869 -4.08 4.61 25.98
N GLU A 870 -3.71 5.65 26.73
CA GLU A 870 -4.21 5.89 28.09
C GLU A 870 -5.66 6.36 28.02
N PHE A 871 -6.55 5.65 28.73
CA PHE A 871 -8.00 5.88 28.70
C PHE A 871 -8.60 6.24 30.07
N GLN A 872 -7.80 6.16 31.15
CA GLN A 872 -8.18 6.63 32.48
C GLN A 872 -7.11 7.60 33.01
N THR A 873 -7.22 8.86 32.59
CA THR A 873 -6.23 9.91 32.87
C THR A 873 -6.72 10.97 33.86
N ASP A 874 -7.88 10.77 34.49
CA ASP A 874 -8.44 11.72 35.46
C ASP A 874 -7.52 11.87 36.67
N GLY A 875 -7.06 13.10 36.93
CA GLY A 875 -6.13 13.40 38.02
C GLY A 875 -4.69 12.88 37.81
N TRP A 876 -4.37 12.30 36.65
CA TRP A 876 -3.03 11.84 36.32
C TRP A 876 -2.15 13.00 35.84
N SER A 877 -0.99 13.18 36.46
CA SER A 877 0.00 14.16 36.01
C SER A 877 0.84 13.61 34.86
N ARG A 878 0.57 14.14 33.65
CA ARG A 878 1.34 13.82 32.44
C ARG A 878 2.80 14.20 32.60
N TRP A 879 3.69 13.36 32.07
CA TRP A 879 5.13 13.59 32.07
C TRP A 879 5.56 14.88 31.37
N ASN A 880 6.56 15.53 31.96
CA ASN A 880 7.40 16.54 31.35
C ASN A 880 8.87 16.22 31.65
N LEU A 881 9.45 15.34 30.84
CA LEU A 881 10.79 14.81 31.05
C LEU A 881 11.88 15.89 30.96
N GLU A 882 11.72 16.95 30.19
CA GLU A 882 12.64 18.09 30.12
C GLU A 882 12.73 18.78 31.49
N ARG A 883 11.59 19.01 32.14
CA ARG A 883 11.55 19.52 33.51
C ARG A 883 12.13 18.52 34.51
N CYS A 884 11.79 17.24 34.40
CA CYS A 884 12.32 16.21 35.32
C CYS A 884 13.84 16.12 35.20
N LEU A 885 14.39 16.03 33.98
CA LEU A 885 15.82 15.90 33.71
C LEU A 885 16.60 17.16 34.13
N SER A 886 16.04 18.35 33.91
CA SER A 886 16.67 19.61 34.35
C SER A 886 16.67 19.77 35.88
N ALA A 887 15.72 19.16 36.59
CA ALA A 887 15.67 19.16 38.05
C ALA A 887 16.61 18.11 38.70
N VAL A 888 17.18 17.18 37.92
CA VAL A 888 18.01 16.09 38.44
C VAL A 888 19.46 16.55 38.60
N ASN A 889 19.95 16.49 39.84
CA ASN A 889 21.39 16.65 40.11
C ASN A 889 22.15 15.42 39.59
N CYS A 890 23.08 15.63 38.65
CA CYS A 890 23.89 14.57 38.06
C CYS A 890 25.33 14.58 38.62
N PRO A 891 25.59 13.98 39.80
CA PRO A 891 26.93 13.96 40.39
C PRO A 891 27.91 13.04 39.63
N LYS A 892 27.39 12.13 38.79
CA LYS A 892 28.18 11.16 38.02
C LYS A 892 27.98 11.39 36.52
N PRO A 893 29.06 11.49 35.72
CA PRO A 893 28.98 11.74 34.28
C PRO A 893 28.48 10.53 33.48
N SER A 894 28.38 9.34 34.09
CA SER A 894 27.90 8.13 33.43
C SER A 894 26.37 8.04 33.32
N PHE A 895 25.63 8.93 33.99
CA PHE A 895 24.18 8.97 33.89
C PHE A 895 23.75 9.42 32.49
N SER A 896 22.93 8.62 31.83
CA SER A 896 22.38 8.94 30.51
C SER A 896 20.97 8.40 30.39
N VAL A 897 20.11 9.06 29.62
CA VAL A 897 18.76 8.60 29.35
C VAL A 897 18.58 8.37 27.86
N ALA A 898 18.11 7.19 27.50
CA ALA A 898 17.67 6.82 26.17
C ALA A 898 16.15 6.68 26.16
N LEU A 899 15.51 7.17 25.10
CA LEU A 899 14.06 7.03 24.90
C LEU A 899 13.82 6.02 23.77
N LEU A 900 13.23 4.88 24.11
CA LEU A 900 12.75 3.88 23.17
C LEU A 900 11.24 4.07 22.98
N GLY A 901 10.76 4.01 21.74
CA GLY A 901 9.33 4.12 21.46
C GLY A 901 8.90 3.40 20.18
N GLU A 902 7.60 3.29 20.00
CA GLU A 902 6.95 2.68 18.85
C GLU A 902 5.72 3.48 18.45
N LEU A 903 5.53 3.66 17.14
CA LEU A 903 4.47 4.51 16.62
C LEU A 903 3.13 3.79 16.40
N SER A 904 3.09 2.46 16.45
CA SER A 904 1.93 1.66 16.04
C SER A 904 0.71 1.92 16.92
N PHE A 905 0.86 1.93 18.25
CA PHE A 905 -0.23 2.28 19.17
C PHE A 905 -0.57 3.77 19.15
N GLU A 906 0.42 4.64 19.19
CA GLU A 906 0.20 6.09 19.29
C GLU A 906 -0.50 6.71 18.07
N LEU A 907 -0.40 6.04 16.91
CA LEU A 907 -0.98 6.46 15.63
C LEU A 907 -2.01 5.47 15.11
N THR A 908 -2.51 4.56 15.96
CA THR A 908 -3.58 3.60 15.63
C THR A 908 -3.31 2.76 14.39
N ALA A 909 -2.03 2.58 14.06
CA ALA A 909 -1.51 1.87 12.90
C ALA A 909 -1.24 0.41 13.27
N ALA A 910 -2.23 -0.24 13.89
CA ALA A 910 -2.17 -1.66 14.23
C ALA A 910 -1.63 -2.49 13.03
N GLY A 911 -0.82 -3.51 13.30
CA GLY A 911 -0.21 -4.39 12.29
C GLY A 911 0.95 -3.78 11.48
N HIS A 912 1.26 -2.50 11.71
CA HIS A 912 2.39 -1.81 11.10
C HIS A 912 3.28 -1.22 12.18
N ASP A 913 4.47 -1.78 12.36
CA ASP A 913 5.37 -1.37 13.41
C ASP A 913 6.47 -0.43 12.89
N PHE A 914 6.83 0.52 13.74
CA PHE A 914 7.88 1.50 13.49
C PHE A 914 8.48 1.91 14.83
N GLY A 915 9.61 1.30 15.16
CA GLY A 915 10.37 1.61 16.36
C GLY A 915 11.29 2.80 16.14
N PHE A 916 11.44 3.63 17.17
CA PHE A 916 12.45 4.68 17.22
C PHE A 916 13.21 4.67 18.54
N LEU A 917 14.46 5.10 18.51
CA LEU A 917 15.34 5.23 19.67
C LEU A 917 16.04 6.58 19.62
N ILE A 918 15.93 7.36 20.69
CA ILE A 918 16.61 8.65 20.84
C ILE A 918 17.74 8.51 21.85
N LEU A 919 18.96 8.84 21.41
CA LEU A 919 20.18 8.80 22.21
C LEU A 919 20.79 10.19 22.32
N ASN A 920 21.07 10.63 23.54
CA ASN A 920 21.73 11.91 23.81
C ASN A 920 23.22 11.75 24.21
N ASP A 921 23.66 10.53 24.50
CA ASP A 921 25.04 10.24 24.88
C ASP A 921 25.88 9.79 23.68
N SER A 922 26.89 10.58 23.30
CA SER A 922 27.78 10.29 22.16
C SER A 922 28.49 8.93 22.26
N SER A 923 28.90 8.52 23.47
CA SER A 923 29.59 7.23 23.67
C SER A 923 28.68 6.04 23.36
N LEU A 924 27.40 6.16 23.76
CA LEU A 924 26.36 5.18 23.48
C LEU A 924 25.98 5.16 22.00
N VAL A 925 25.95 6.33 21.33
CA VAL A 925 25.73 6.43 19.88
C VAL A 925 26.80 5.68 19.10
N ASP A 926 28.08 5.95 19.38
CA ASP A 926 29.22 5.26 18.73
C ASP A 926 29.18 3.75 18.98
N THR A 927 28.84 3.36 20.21
CA THR A 927 28.68 1.95 20.61
C THR A 927 27.53 1.30 19.82
N PHE A 928 26.39 1.97 19.70
CA PHE A 928 25.24 1.46 18.95
C PHE A 928 25.58 1.27 17.47
N HIS A 929 26.24 2.24 16.83
CA HIS A 929 26.66 2.15 15.43
C HIS A 929 27.72 1.06 15.17
N SER A 930 28.34 0.49 16.22
CA SER A 930 29.22 -0.68 16.09
C SER A 930 28.45 -1.98 15.79
N PHE A 931 27.12 -1.97 15.90
CA PHE A 931 26.21 -3.07 15.57
C PHE A 931 25.36 -2.74 14.31
N PRO A 932 25.91 -2.93 13.10
CA PRO A 932 25.32 -2.41 11.86
C PRO A 932 24.08 -3.17 11.35
N SER A 933 23.88 -4.43 11.76
CA SER A 933 22.73 -5.27 11.42
C SER A 933 21.47 -4.82 12.17
N LEU A 934 20.82 -3.77 11.69
CA LEU A 934 19.52 -3.33 12.20
C LEU A 934 18.49 -3.47 11.10
N SER A 935 17.38 -4.15 11.40
CA SER A 935 16.22 -4.14 10.52
C SER A 935 15.62 -2.74 10.49
N ARG A 936 15.76 -2.02 9.37
CA ARG A 936 15.31 -0.63 9.23
C ARG A 936 13.96 -0.55 8.51
N PRO A 937 13.10 0.43 8.87
CA PRO A 937 11.88 0.71 8.12
C PRO A 937 12.18 1.12 6.68
N HIS A 938 11.46 0.47 5.76
CA HIS A 938 11.45 0.81 4.34
C HIS A 938 10.94 2.24 4.11
N SER A 939 11.38 2.87 3.01
CA SER A 939 10.98 4.20 2.57
C SER A 939 9.46 4.41 2.50
N THR A 940 8.69 3.42 2.05
CA THR A 940 7.21 3.51 2.01
C THR A 940 6.62 3.57 3.42
N LEU A 941 7.13 2.77 4.35
CA LEU A 941 6.67 2.77 5.74
C LEU A 941 7.04 4.08 6.44
N LYS A 942 8.25 4.61 6.19
CA LYS A 942 8.65 5.95 6.64
C LYS A 942 7.71 7.03 6.13
N TYR A 943 7.35 7.00 4.85
CA TYR A 943 6.39 7.94 4.27
C TYR A 943 5.03 7.86 4.95
N THR A 944 4.49 6.64 5.12
CA THR A 944 3.23 6.39 5.82
C THR A 944 3.24 7.00 7.21
N PHE A 945 4.25 6.68 8.02
CA PHE A 945 4.35 7.21 9.38
C PHE A 945 4.59 8.71 9.41
N LYS A 946 5.35 9.27 8.48
CA LYS A 946 5.51 10.72 8.36
C LYS A 946 4.17 11.43 8.14
N LYS A 947 3.33 10.88 7.25
CA LYS A 947 2.00 11.44 6.97
C LYS A 947 1.09 11.38 8.20
N LEU A 948 1.05 10.24 8.89
CA LEU A 948 0.27 10.05 10.11
C LEU A 948 0.75 10.96 11.27
N LEU A 949 2.07 11.09 11.44
CA LEU A 949 2.65 12.05 12.38
C LEU A 949 2.27 13.50 12.02
N GLY A 950 2.21 13.83 10.73
CA GLY A 950 1.73 15.13 10.24
C GLY A 950 0.30 15.41 10.71
N LEU A 951 -0.62 14.46 10.53
CA LEU A 951 -2.00 14.58 11.00
C LEU A 951 -2.08 14.77 12.52
N LYS A 952 -1.31 13.97 13.28
CA LYS A 952 -1.28 14.07 14.74
C LYS A 952 -0.69 15.41 15.23
N ASN A 953 0.43 15.84 14.68
CA ASN A 953 1.11 17.08 15.07
C ASN A 953 0.29 18.33 14.70
N GLN A 954 -0.48 18.26 13.61
CA GLN A 954 -1.41 19.32 13.20
C GLN A 954 -2.72 19.30 13.99
N LYS A 955 -2.93 18.29 14.85
CA LYS A 955 -4.17 18.06 15.62
C LYS A 955 -5.39 17.99 14.70
N ASP A 956 -5.25 17.24 13.60
CA ASP A 956 -6.37 16.97 12.71
C ASP A 956 -7.56 16.42 13.50
N GLU A 957 -8.73 17.04 13.35
CA GLU A 957 -9.91 16.76 14.16
C GLU A 957 -10.42 15.34 13.90
N HIS A 958 -10.47 14.94 12.63
CA HIS A 958 -10.95 13.61 12.24
C HIS A 958 -10.04 12.51 12.78
N PHE A 959 -8.72 12.64 12.60
CA PHE A 959 -7.76 11.68 13.10
C PHE A 959 -7.73 11.63 14.63
N SER A 960 -7.87 12.77 15.31
CA SER A 960 -7.95 12.82 16.78
C SER A 960 -9.19 12.09 17.31
N ASN A 961 -10.33 12.23 16.64
CA ASN A 961 -11.56 11.51 16.99
C ASN A 961 -11.39 9.98 16.87
N LEU A 962 -10.72 9.50 15.80
CA LEU A 962 -10.42 8.08 15.62
C LEU A 962 -9.55 7.50 16.75
N ILE A 963 -8.58 8.27 17.25
CA ILE A 963 -7.76 7.87 18.41
C ILE A 963 -8.62 7.78 19.68
N MET A 964 -9.53 8.74 19.91
CA MET A 964 -10.43 8.71 21.06
C MET A 964 -11.38 7.51 21.02
N GLU A 965 -11.95 7.18 19.86
CA GLU A 965 -12.81 6.00 19.69
C GLU A 965 -12.08 4.69 20.05
N GLN A 966 -10.80 4.57 19.70
CA GLN A 966 -10.00 3.41 20.11
C GLN A 966 -9.78 3.37 21.62
N LYS A 967 -9.48 4.51 22.26
CA LYS A 967 -9.34 4.60 23.72
C LYS A 967 -10.62 4.22 24.46
N ASP A 968 -11.78 4.68 23.98
CA ASP A 968 -13.08 4.33 24.55
C ASP A 968 -13.40 2.85 24.38
N THR A 969 -13.06 2.27 23.22
CA THR A 969 -13.20 0.83 22.97
C THR A 969 -12.33 0.02 23.94
N LEU A 970 -11.07 0.41 24.14
CA LEU A 970 -10.15 -0.26 25.07
C LEU A 970 -10.64 -0.15 26.51
N LYS A 971 -11.13 1.02 26.93
CA LYS A 971 -11.72 1.22 28.25
C LYS A 971 -12.91 0.30 28.49
N SER A 972 -13.87 0.28 27.55
CA SER A 972 -15.06 -0.57 27.66
C SER A 972 -14.69 -2.06 27.74
N ARG A 973 -13.68 -2.50 26.99
CA ARG A 973 -13.19 -3.88 27.02
C ARG A 973 -12.43 -4.21 28.29
N ALA A 974 -11.61 -3.29 28.80
CA ALA A 974 -10.95 -3.45 30.09
C ALA A 974 -12.00 -3.65 31.20
N ASP A 975 -13.03 -2.80 31.26
CA ASP A 975 -14.13 -2.92 32.22
C ASP A 975 -14.90 -4.25 32.09
N HIS A 976 -15.15 -4.70 30.86
CA HIS A 976 -15.82 -5.98 30.61
C HIS A 976 -14.93 -7.16 31.06
N LEU A 977 -13.65 -7.15 30.70
CA LEU A 977 -12.71 -8.20 31.08
C LEU A 977 -12.54 -8.28 32.61
N ILE A 978 -12.43 -7.14 33.30
CA ILE A 978 -12.36 -7.08 34.77
C ILE A 978 -13.58 -7.79 35.38
N LYS A 979 -14.79 -7.40 34.98
CA LYS A 979 -16.03 -8.01 35.48
C LYS A 979 -16.09 -9.52 35.24
N THR A 980 -15.68 -9.97 34.05
CA THR A 980 -15.66 -11.39 33.68
C THR A 980 -14.65 -12.18 34.50
N LEU A 981 -13.43 -11.66 34.65
CA LEU A 981 -12.36 -12.31 35.43
C LEU A 981 -12.73 -12.41 36.92
N GLU A 982 -13.18 -11.31 37.53
CA GLU A 982 -13.64 -11.29 38.94
C GLU A 982 -14.81 -12.25 39.15
N GLY A 983 -15.80 -12.22 38.25
CA GLY A 983 -16.92 -13.16 38.25
C GLY A 983 -16.51 -14.63 38.06
N CYS A 984 -15.32 -14.87 37.53
CA CYS A 984 -14.71 -16.19 37.34
C CYS A 984 -13.67 -16.55 38.41
N GLY A 985 -13.56 -15.79 39.51
CA GLY A 985 -12.68 -16.14 40.64
C GLY A 985 -11.22 -15.79 40.43
N TRP A 986 -10.93 -14.79 39.59
CA TRP A 986 -9.62 -14.17 39.46
C TRP A 986 -9.56 -12.87 40.27
N ASP A 987 -8.42 -12.56 40.87
CA ASP A 987 -8.15 -11.27 41.50
C ASP A 987 -7.45 -10.37 40.47
N VAL A 988 -8.12 -9.29 40.03
CA VAL A 988 -7.64 -8.43 38.95
C VAL A 988 -6.94 -7.19 39.51
N ALA A 989 -5.79 -6.83 38.96
CA ALA A 989 -5.03 -5.66 39.42
C ALA A 989 -5.64 -4.32 38.96
N GLY A 990 -6.45 -4.34 37.90
CA GLY A 990 -6.95 -3.13 37.20
C GLY A 990 -6.04 -2.69 36.05
N SER A 991 -6.46 -1.69 35.27
CA SER A 991 -5.69 -1.10 34.16
C SER A 991 -6.20 0.31 33.84
N HIS A 992 -5.29 1.23 33.54
CA HIS A 992 -5.58 2.65 33.26
C HIS A 992 -5.20 3.06 31.82
N GLY A 993 -4.49 2.20 31.09
CA GLY A 993 -4.02 2.46 29.74
C GLY A 993 -3.34 1.26 29.09
N GLY A 994 -3.04 1.40 27.81
CA GLY A 994 -2.43 0.33 27.00
C GLY A 994 -3.46 -0.74 26.62
N ILE A 995 -2.97 -1.96 26.38
CA ILE A 995 -3.78 -3.04 25.82
C ILE A 995 -3.86 -4.30 26.70
N SER A 996 -3.25 -4.29 27.88
CA SER A 996 -3.23 -5.47 28.76
C SER A 996 -3.40 -5.15 30.23
N MET A 997 -3.70 -6.19 31.01
CA MET A 997 -3.82 -6.15 32.47
C MET A 997 -3.34 -7.47 33.09
N LEU A 998 -3.16 -7.44 34.41
CA LEU A 998 -2.79 -8.62 35.20
C LEU A 998 -3.95 -9.13 36.05
N ALA A 999 -4.03 -10.45 36.16
CA ALA A 999 -4.95 -11.11 37.08
C ALA A 999 -4.34 -12.38 37.69
N LYS A 1000 -4.67 -12.65 38.95
CA LYS A 1000 -4.25 -13.82 39.70
C LYS A 1000 -5.38 -14.85 39.75
N PRO A 1001 -5.16 -16.13 39.40
CA PRO A 1001 -6.20 -17.16 39.36
C PRO A 1001 -6.50 -17.75 40.74
N THR A 1002 -6.81 -16.90 41.72
CA THR A 1002 -6.88 -17.28 43.14
C THR A 1002 -7.83 -18.45 43.42
N ALA A 1003 -8.98 -18.54 42.73
CA ALA A 1003 -9.92 -19.65 42.91
C ALA A 1003 -9.43 -21.00 42.33
N TYR A 1004 -8.46 -20.98 41.41
CA TYR A 1004 -7.99 -22.14 40.67
C TYR A 1004 -6.73 -22.78 41.27
N ILE A 1005 -5.89 -22.01 41.96
CA ILE A 1005 -4.62 -22.50 42.51
C ILE A 1005 -4.87 -23.71 43.43
N GLY A 1006 -4.17 -24.80 43.16
CA GLY A 1006 -4.28 -26.08 43.89
C GLY A 1006 -5.46 -26.96 43.49
N LYS A 1007 -6.36 -26.52 42.59
CA LYS A 1007 -7.42 -27.35 42.02
C LYS A 1007 -6.83 -28.32 41.00
N THR A 1008 -7.45 -29.49 40.85
CA THR A 1008 -7.01 -30.50 39.86
C THR A 1008 -7.94 -30.46 38.67
N ILE A 1009 -7.37 -30.46 37.47
CA ILE A 1009 -8.10 -30.55 36.21
C ILE A 1009 -7.50 -31.69 35.39
N LYS A 1010 -8.36 -32.39 34.65
CA LYS A 1010 -7.95 -33.40 33.68
C LYS A 1010 -8.56 -33.08 32.33
N VAL A 1011 -7.69 -32.73 31.38
CA VAL A 1011 -8.04 -32.47 29.98
C VAL A 1011 -7.06 -33.20 29.08
N ASP A 1012 -7.36 -33.32 27.79
CA ASP A 1012 -6.53 -34.13 26.90
C ASP A 1012 -5.08 -33.64 26.83
N GLY A 1013 -4.15 -34.51 27.19
CA GLY A 1013 -2.72 -34.20 27.32
C GLY A 1013 -2.32 -33.27 28.49
N PHE A 1014 -3.19 -33.00 29.46
CA PHE A 1014 -2.85 -32.30 30.71
C PHE A 1014 -3.60 -32.89 31.92
N ASP A 1015 -2.85 -33.37 32.92
CA ASP A 1015 -3.37 -33.90 34.18
C ASP A 1015 -2.50 -33.35 35.32
N GLY A 1016 -3.07 -32.53 36.20
CA GLY A 1016 -2.28 -31.89 37.25
C GLY A 1016 -3.04 -30.92 38.13
N LYS A 1017 -2.36 -30.50 39.21
CA LYS A 1017 -2.81 -29.40 40.07
C LYS A 1017 -2.41 -28.07 39.45
N LEU A 1018 -3.37 -27.16 39.37
CA LEU A 1018 -3.19 -25.84 38.79
C LEU A 1018 -2.30 -24.95 39.66
N ASP A 1019 -1.37 -24.25 39.04
CA ASP A 1019 -0.52 -23.20 39.61
C ASP A 1019 -0.40 -22.02 38.63
N GLY A 1020 0.31 -20.96 39.04
CA GLY A 1020 0.49 -19.77 38.20
C GLY A 1020 1.21 -19.99 36.87
N CYS A 1021 2.00 -21.07 36.74
CA CYS A 1021 2.78 -21.35 35.54
C CYS A 1021 2.02 -22.26 34.56
N ASN A 1022 1.36 -23.30 35.08
CA ASN A 1022 0.74 -24.33 34.26
C ASN A 1022 -0.71 -24.01 33.84
N ILE A 1023 -1.33 -22.98 34.44
CA ILE A 1023 -2.71 -22.60 34.15
C ILE A 1023 -2.91 -22.15 32.70
N LYS A 1024 -1.90 -21.54 32.08
CA LYS A 1024 -1.90 -21.21 30.65
C LYS A 1024 -2.21 -22.44 29.80
N GLU A 1025 -1.46 -23.51 30.02
CA GLU A 1025 -1.59 -24.75 29.24
C GLU A 1025 -2.95 -25.41 29.49
N ALA A 1026 -3.43 -25.37 30.74
CA ALA A 1026 -4.74 -25.90 31.10
C ALA A 1026 -5.87 -25.14 30.38
N ILE A 1027 -5.82 -23.80 30.34
CA ILE A 1027 -6.81 -22.97 29.64
C ILE A 1027 -6.75 -23.24 28.14
N LEU A 1028 -5.56 -23.18 27.54
CA LEU A 1028 -5.37 -23.39 26.10
C LEU A 1028 -5.93 -24.73 25.63
N ARG A 1029 -5.57 -25.83 26.31
CA ARG A 1029 -6.05 -27.17 25.93
C ARG A 1029 -7.54 -27.39 26.16
N SER A 1030 -8.13 -26.69 27.12
CA SER A 1030 -9.53 -26.92 27.51
C SER A 1030 -10.51 -26.04 26.75
N THR A 1031 -10.11 -24.82 26.38
CA THR A 1031 -11.00 -23.83 25.75
C THR A 1031 -10.47 -23.25 24.44
N GLY A 1032 -9.19 -23.42 24.12
CA GLY A 1032 -8.54 -22.81 22.96
C GLY A 1032 -8.05 -21.37 23.19
N LEU A 1033 -8.10 -20.86 24.43
CA LEU A 1033 -7.65 -19.51 24.77
C LEU A 1033 -6.19 -19.50 25.21
N CYS A 1034 -5.35 -18.68 24.57
CA CYS A 1034 -3.96 -18.47 24.95
C CYS A 1034 -3.79 -17.16 25.75
N ILE A 1035 -3.06 -17.24 26.87
CA ILE A 1035 -2.71 -16.13 27.75
C ILE A 1035 -1.23 -16.23 28.13
N ASN A 1036 -0.65 -15.22 28.77
CA ASN A 1036 0.71 -15.32 29.33
C ASN A 1036 0.66 -15.73 30.81
N SER A 1037 1.48 -16.70 31.23
CA SER A 1037 1.52 -17.20 32.62
C SER A 1037 2.43 -16.36 33.53
N SER A 1038 2.54 -16.75 34.81
CA SER A 1038 3.52 -16.15 35.73
C SER A 1038 4.98 -16.35 35.30
N SER A 1039 5.26 -17.31 34.41
CA SER A 1039 6.60 -17.50 33.83
C SER A 1039 6.98 -16.36 32.89
N TRP A 1040 6.01 -15.84 32.12
CA TRP A 1040 6.22 -14.71 31.23
C TRP A 1040 6.20 -13.38 31.99
N THR A 1041 5.26 -13.17 32.92
CA THR A 1041 5.19 -11.90 33.68
C THR A 1041 6.32 -11.75 34.70
N GLY A 1042 6.88 -12.88 35.17
CA GLY A 1042 7.83 -12.93 36.28
C GLY A 1042 7.21 -12.62 37.65
N ILE A 1043 5.92 -12.24 37.71
CA ILE A 1043 5.22 -11.95 38.96
C ILE A 1043 4.58 -13.24 39.46
N PRO A 1044 4.84 -13.68 40.71
CA PRO A 1044 4.27 -14.90 41.27
C PRO A 1044 2.75 -14.97 41.11
N ASP A 1045 2.27 -16.05 40.49
CA ASP A 1045 0.87 -16.36 40.23
C ASP A 1045 0.07 -15.36 39.38
N HIS A 1046 0.68 -14.31 38.81
CA HIS A 1046 -0.06 -13.35 37.99
C HIS A 1046 0.08 -13.66 36.50
N CYS A 1047 -1.06 -13.83 35.84
CA CYS A 1047 -1.16 -14.01 34.39
C CYS A 1047 -1.48 -12.66 33.73
N ARG A 1048 -1.06 -12.49 32.48
CA ARG A 1048 -1.39 -11.33 31.67
C ARG A 1048 -2.48 -11.69 30.65
N PHE A 1049 -3.39 -10.73 30.47
CA PHE A 1049 -4.44 -10.75 29.46
C PHE A 1049 -4.36 -9.49 28.59
N SER A 1050 -4.15 -9.65 27.28
CA SER A 1050 -4.32 -8.60 26.28
C SER A 1050 -5.79 -8.53 25.85
N PHE A 1051 -6.34 -7.32 25.69
CA PHE A 1051 -7.75 -7.08 25.38
C PHE A 1051 -7.97 -6.23 24.10
N ALA A 1052 -6.90 -5.95 23.35
CA ALA A 1052 -6.98 -5.31 22.04
C ALA A 1052 -7.23 -6.32 20.91
N LEU A 1053 -8.31 -7.12 21.00
CA LEU A 1053 -8.65 -8.16 20.02
C LEU A 1053 -9.63 -7.67 18.93
N GLU A 1054 -9.90 -8.49 17.91
CA GLU A 1054 -11.10 -8.29 17.09
C GLU A 1054 -12.36 -8.41 17.98
N SER A 1055 -13.43 -7.65 17.71
CA SER A 1055 -14.63 -7.68 18.55
C SER A 1055 -15.25 -9.07 18.68
N SER A 1056 -15.25 -9.87 17.61
CA SER A 1056 -15.77 -11.25 17.63
C SER A 1056 -14.90 -12.16 18.50
N GLU A 1057 -13.57 -12.08 18.35
CA GLU A 1057 -12.58 -12.82 19.13
C GLU A 1057 -12.58 -12.43 20.61
N PHE A 1058 -12.77 -11.15 20.93
CA PHE A 1058 -12.88 -10.67 22.31
C PHE A 1058 -14.07 -11.31 23.05
N GLU A 1059 -15.25 -11.33 22.42
CA GLU A 1059 -16.44 -11.97 23.00
C GLU A 1059 -16.26 -13.49 23.14
N ARG A 1060 -15.65 -14.14 22.14
CA ARG A 1060 -15.27 -15.57 22.23
C ARG A 1060 -14.30 -15.82 23.37
N ALA A 1061 -13.33 -14.94 23.61
CA ALA A 1061 -12.38 -15.04 24.70
C ALA A 1061 -13.08 -14.96 26.07
N MET A 1062 -14.06 -14.04 26.23
CA MET A 1062 -14.87 -13.96 27.44
C MET A 1062 -15.62 -15.28 27.71
N GLY A 1063 -16.23 -15.85 26.66
CA GLY A 1063 -16.86 -17.16 26.73
C GLY A 1063 -15.90 -18.29 27.14
N CYS A 1064 -14.66 -18.26 26.65
CA CYS A 1064 -13.63 -19.24 27.03
C CYS A 1064 -13.25 -19.13 28.51
N ILE A 1065 -13.12 -17.91 29.06
CA ILE A 1065 -12.84 -17.70 30.49
C ILE A 1065 -13.98 -18.27 31.35
N VAL A 1066 -15.24 -18.00 30.99
CA VAL A 1066 -16.42 -18.53 31.69
C VAL A 1066 -16.48 -20.06 31.60
N ARG A 1067 -16.22 -20.64 30.43
CA ARG A 1067 -16.18 -22.10 30.25
C ARG A 1067 -15.08 -22.76 31.09
N PHE A 1068 -13.91 -22.14 31.20
CA PHE A 1068 -12.83 -22.67 32.05
C PHE A 1068 -13.23 -22.71 33.53
N LYS A 1069 -13.93 -21.69 34.01
CA LYS A 1069 -14.52 -21.67 35.37
C LYS A 1069 -15.44 -22.87 35.58
N GLU A 1070 -16.35 -23.14 34.64
CA GLU A 1070 -17.30 -24.27 34.74
C GLU A 1070 -16.57 -25.63 34.80
N LEU A 1071 -15.51 -25.80 34.00
CA LEU A 1071 -14.73 -27.02 33.95
C LEU A 1071 -13.98 -27.30 35.27
N VAL A 1072 -13.44 -26.27 35.93
CA VAL A 1072 -12.57 -26.45 37.11
C VAL A 1072 -13.33 -26.30 38.43
N LEU A 1073 -14.27 -25.35 38.52
CA LEU A 1073 -14.95 -24.99 39.76
C LEU A 1073 -16.37 -25.56 39.86
N GLY A 1074 -16.93 -26.06 38.74
CA GLY A 1074 -18.27 -26.65 38.64
C GLY A 1074 -19.41 -25.61 38.72
N SER A 1075 -20.54 -25.90 38.08
CA SER A 1075 -21.74 -25.06 38.16
C SER A 1075 -22.42 -25.21 39.52
N LYS A 1076 -22.21 -24.27 40.45
CA LYS A 1076 -23.09 -24.15 41.63
C LYS A 1076 -24.45 -23.54 41.22
N ALA A 1077 -25.44 -24.40 41.03
CA ALA A 1077 -26.89 -24.23 41.18
C ALA A 1077 -27.53 -22.84 40.88
N PHE A 1078 -28.26 -22.75 39.76
CA PHE A 1078 -29.57 -22.06 39.70
C PHE A 1078 -30.67 -23.13 39.73
N HIS A 1079 -30.98 -23.67 40.91
CA HIS A 1079 -32.19 -24.45 41.14
C HIS A 1079 -32.89 -23.91 42.40
N GLN A 1080 -34.22 -23.79 42.32
CA GLN A 1080 -35.17 -23.02 43.15
C GLN A 1080 -35.25 -21.55 42.70
N ILE A 1081 -36.37 -21.03 42.20
CA ILE A 1081 -37.75 -21.15 42.71
C ILE A 1081 -38.75 -21.14 41.55
N ASN A 1082 -39.57 -22.19 41.43
CA ASN A 1082 -41.03 -22.11 41.31
C ASN A 1082 -41.58 -23.53 41.22
N GLY A 1083 -42.03 -24.04 42.36
CA GLY A 1083 -43.06 -25.06 42.41
C GLY A 1083 -44.42 -24.37 42.40
N ASN A 1084 -45.33 -24.97 41.62
CA ASN A 1084 -46.71 -24.60 41.29
C ASN A 1084 -46.91 -23.50 40.24
#